data_AF-A0A6J2GD58-F1
#
_entry.id   AF-A0A6J2GD58-F1
#
_cell.length_a   1.000
_cell.length_b   1.000
_cell.length_c   1.000
_cell.angle_alpha   90.00
_cell.angle_beta   90.00
_cell.angle_gamma   90.00
#
_symmetry.space_group_name_H-M   'P 1'
#
loop_
_entity.id
_entity.type
_entity.pdbx_description
1 polymer ?
#
loop_
_entity_poly.entity_id
_entity_poly.type
_entity_poly.pdbx_seq_one_letter_code
_entity_poly.pdbx_strand_id
1 'polypeptide(L)'
;MLKSQQQIIVDLQQKLAEQQHVLVSQQQEILEQQRKMYEQMDLIKVQYGMLFDTVKQMSFQSLQEDIQNYFESHLQGLQNQVRNHLQKSYSVHKVEVDAKVINAGESLLDCGLCESDEFCNFQKTPSQCEKCTLCPAGFFQMSECSANSDRICQDRDECTESPSICGERIKCLNTPGGFRCLGIAEKDAALGMCGEEYFFNKEMQECQACLKCEDGMVAMPCSTVSDTVCSATSENKLSESWAANIILPSVKSGISQVYSGLNLKIKGKLPCEILSVEDSSLVFRQHGLLWTDLNFAVKHSCRNFLQLSLKLNGSEEGYELSGVRIEQPEGKYFQSTSLSSAAEVEPSQTLSVYLRSPNQFCNQSKDLNIYDLITPLSLFWLSHDTGAVALSAQMSTAMHYQTNYRPTFKIISVSDPYMLSLSHDGRAIKFTETGVVKFVFHQALYSMGHTCVREGFSLISYINRNGTNRELMNVFKSGVNYRDTSISASGATKVGAGDLISFEILSPAQCNVRYFGDSSGISMFSLIWIPSAVSSAISATVSVTGLPTGAVRNKLLDFTQVSSNEKQIQLVSSGQLAQKYFIFTEKGVASLAFNLKLIHSCNVLKMTLNQLTMDHMQPTAIAQQIGGQMPEGSIWTSVSLRASFGVHNGTLISVSLDCVRGRINQITHEHGTSISILWISS
;
A
#
# COMPACT_ATOMS: atom_id res chain seq x y z
N MET A 1 -35.99 4.64 66.85
CA MET A 1 -35.18 4.38 65.64
C MET A 1 -35.82 4.87 64.34
N LEU A 2 -37.13 4.77 64.10
CA LEU A 2 -37.74 5.26 62.85
C LEU A 2 -37.68 6.79 62.65
N LYS A 3 -37.86 7.59 63.72
CA LYS A 3 -37.80 9.07 63.61
C LYS A 3 -36.41 9.60 63.24
N SER A 4 -35.33 8.96 63.71
CA SER A 4 -33.96 9.37 63.36
C SER A 4 -33.60 9.00 61.92
N GLN A 5 -34.11 7.89 61.40
CA GLN A 5 -33.92 7.51 60.00
C GLN A 5 -34.67 8.45 59.03
N GLN A 6 -35.89 8.88 59.38
CA GLN A 6 -36.60 9.90 58.58
C GLN A 6 -35.84 11.23 58.53
N GLN A 7 -35.25 11.64 59.64
CA GLN A 7 -34.50 12.90 59.70
C GLN A 7 -33.21 12.86 58.86
N ILE A 8 -32.54 11.70 58.81
CA ILE A 8 -31.35 11.48 57.95
C ILE A 8 -31.73 11.45 56.47
N ILE A 9 -32.88 10.88 56.11
CA ILE A 9 -33.36 10.86 54.71
C ILE A 9 -33.68 12.28 54.23
N VAL A 10 -34.31 13.10 55.08
CA VAL A 10 -34.60 14.51 54.74
C VAL A 10 -33.30 15.31 54.58
N ASP A 11 -32.31 15.11 55.46
CA ASP A 11 -30.99 15.77 55.34
C ASP A 11 -30.22 15.34 54.07
N LEU A 12 -30.30 14.05 53.71
CA LEU A 12 -29.72 13.54 52.45
C LEU A 12 -30.43 14.09 51.22
N GLN A 13 -31.76 14.18 51.22
CA GLN A 13 -32.52 14.78 50.13
C GLN A 13 -32.20 16.27 49.96
N GLN A 14 -32.01 16.99 51.07
CA GLN A 14 -31.65 18.40 51.04
C GLN A 14 -30.23 18.61 50.49
N LYS A 15 -29.26 17.79 50.90
CA LYS A 15 -27.89 17.82 50.34
C LYS A 15 -27.84 17.43 48.85
N LEU A 16 -28.67 16.47 48.43
CA LEU A 16 -28.76 16.09 47.02
C LEU A 16 -29.31 17.23 46.17
N ALA A 17 -30.33 17.95 46.67
CA ALA A 17 -30.90 19.11 46.00
C ALA A 17 -29.89 20.27 45.89
N GLU A 18 -29.10 20.52 46.95
CA GLU A 18 -28.02 21.51 46.92
C GLU A 18 -26.93 21.13 45.91
N GLN A 19 -26.48 19.86 45.88
CA GLN A 19 -25.51 19.39 44.90
C GLN A 19 -26.01 19.50 43.46
N GLN A 20 -27.29 19.20 43.24
CA GLN A 20 -27.91 19.32 41.92
C GLN A 20 -27.97 20.78 41.46
N HIS A 21 -28.27 21.72 42.37
CA HIS A 21 -28.24 23.15 42.05
C HIS A 21 -26.84 23.67 41.71
N VAL A 22 -25.80 23.22 42.43
CA VAL A 22 -24.41 23.58 42.13
C VAL A 22 -23.97 23.04 40.77
N LEU A 23 -24.36 21.81 40.42
CA LEU A 23 -24.05 21.20 39.12
C LEU A 23 -24.71 21.94 37.95
N VAL A 24 -25.97 22.35 38.10
CA VAL A 24 -26.68 23.13 37.08
C VAL A 24 -26.07 24.52 36.93
N SER A 25 -25.67 25.16 38.03
CA SER A 25 -24.95 26.43 38.01
C SER A 25 -23.60 26.32 37.27
N GLN A 26 -22.82 25.28 37.54
CA GLN A 26 -21.55 25.04 36.81
C GLN A 26 -21.79 24.77 35.33
N GLN A 27 -22.84 24.04 34.98
CA GLN A 27 -23.18 23.75 33.59
C GLN A 27 -23.58 25.03 32.82
N GLN A 28 -24.31 25.95 33.47
CA GLN A 28 -24.63 27.26 32.89
C GLN A 28 -23.37 28.12 32.69
N GLU A 29 -22.45 28.12 33.65
CA GLU A 29 -21.20 28.89 33.56
C GLU A 29 -20.28 28.38 32.44
N ILE A 30 -20.21 27.05 32.25
CA ILE A 30 -19.48 26.43 31.13
C ILE A 30 -20.09 26.81 29.77
N LEU A 31 -21.42 26.81 29.67
CA LEU A 31 -22.11 27.21 28.43
C LEU A 31 -21.88 28.70 28.12
N GLU A 32 -21.84 29.55 29.14
CA GLU A 32 -21.55 30.98 28.96
C GLU A 32 -20.08 31.22 28.57
N GLN A 33 -19.14 30.45 29.13
CA GLN A 33 -17.73 30.46 28.69
C GLN A 33 -17.58 29.99 27.25
N GLN A 34 -18.28 28.94 26.84
CA GLN A 34 -18.27 28.50 25.44
C GLN A 34 -18.81 29.57 24.50
N ARG A 35 -19.90 30.26 24.87
CA ARG A 35 -20.45 31.36 24.07
C ARG A 35 -19.46 32.51 23.90
N LYS A 36 -18.78 32.93 24.97
CA LYS A 36 -17.74 33.98 24.91
C LYS A 36 -16.55 33.56 24.04
N MET A 37 -16.15 32.29 24.10
CA MET A 37 -15.11 31.75 23.23
C MET A 37 -15.52 31.77 21.75
N TYR A 38 -16.77 31.44 21.42
CA TYR A 38 -17.27 31.52 20.04
C TYR A 38 -17.31 32.95 19.50
N GLU A 39 -17.72 33.93 20.32
CA GLU A 39 -17.69 35.35 19.94
C GLU A 39 -16.25 35.85 19.70
N GLN A 40 -15.28 35.42 20.53
CA GLN A 40 -13.87 35.73 20.31
C GLN A 40 -13.32 35.07 19.03
N MET A 41 -13.75 33.85 18.71
CA MET A 41 -13.34 33.16 17.49
C MET A 41 -13.86 33.85 16.23
N ASP A 42 -15.08 34.39 16.26
CA ASP A 42 -15.63 35.15 15.14
C ASP A 42 -14.92 36.52 14.96
N LEU A 43 -14.54 37.18 16.05
CA LEU A 43 -13.67 38.37 15.98
C LEU A 43 -12.31 38.05 15.34
N ILE A 44 -11.69 36.92 15.70
CA ILE A 44 -10.43 36.46 15.11
C ILE A 44 -10.62 36.14 13.62
N LYS A 45 -11.74 35.53 13.22
CA LYS A 45 -12.04 35.26 11.80
C LYS A 45 -12.18 36.54 10.98
N VAL A 46 -12.85 37.56 11.52
CA VAL A 46 -12.97 38.87 10.84
C VAL A 46 -11.61 39.54 10.74
N GLN A 47 -10.78 39.45 11.79
CA GLN A 47 -9.43 40.00 11.79
C GLN A 47 -8.51 39.30 10.78
N TYR A 48 -8.60 37.97 10.68
CA TYR A 48 -7.91 37.18 9.67
C TYR A 48 -8.43 37.44 8.25
N GLY A 49 -9.74 37.65 8.09
CA GLY A 49 -10.36 38.03 6.81
C GLY A 49 -9.85 39.37 6.31
N MET A 50 -9.80 40.37 7.19
CA MET A 50 -9.22 41.69 6.85
C MET A 50 -7.74 41.60 6.49
N LEU A 51 -6.95 40.82 7.24
CA LEU A 51 -5.52 40.56 6.93
C LEU A 51 -5.36 39.85 5.59
N PHE A 52 -6.22 38.88 5.29
CA PHE A 52 -6.20 38.14 4.05
C PHE A 52 -6.59 39.02 2.85
N ASP A 53 -7.56 39.92 3.03
CA ASP A 53 -7.94 40.90 2.01
C ASP A 53 -6.86 41.97 1.81
N THR A 54 -6.14 42.39 2.86
CA THR A 54 -4.98 43.28 2.71
C THR A 54 -3.80 42.60 2.01
N VAL A 55 -3.57 41.30 2.27
CA VAL A 55 -2.57 40.50 1.55
C VAL A 55 -2.98 40.31 0.08
N LYS A 56 -4.27 40.06 -0.20
CA LYS A 56 -4.80 40.03 -1.58
C LYS A 56 -4.59 41.37 -2.30
N GLN A 57 -4.94 42.49 -1.67
CA GLN A 57 -4.78 43.82 -2.27
C GLN A 57 -3.31 44.21 -2.49
N MET A 58 -2.41 43.87 -1.55
CA MET A 58 -0.96 44.10 -1.74
C MET A 58 -0.34 43.18 -2.79
N SER A 59 -0.83 41.94 -2.94
CA SER A 59 -0.33 41.02 -3.97
C SER A 59 -0.82 41.38 -5.39
N PHE A 60 -2.04 41.93 -5.53
CA PHE A 60 -2.58 42.30 -6.84
C PHE A 60 -2.10 43.65 -7.36
N GLN A 61 -1.83 44.64 -6.51
CA GLN A 61 -1.36 45.95 -6.97
C GLN A 61 0.10 45.93 -7.48
N SER A 62 0.98 45.07 -6.95
CA SER A 62 2.36 44.96 -7.46
C SER A 62 2.47 44.07 -8.71
N LEU A 63 1.58 43.08 -8.88
CA LEU A 63 1.61 42.18 -10.04
C LEU A 63 0.89 42.76 -11.28
N GLN A 64 -0.03 43.71 -11.10
CA GLN A 64 -0.81 44.24 -12.21
C GLN A 64 -0.08 45.33 -13.02
N GLU A 65 0.78 46.15 -12.40
CA GLU A 65 1.61 47.11 -13.16
C GLU A 65 2.75 46.41 -13.95
N ASP A 66 3.31 45.33 -13.42
CA ASP A 66 4.38 44.57 -14.09
C ASP A 66 3.85 43.68 -15.23
N ILE A 67 2.66 43.07 -15.09
CA ILE A 67 2.05 42.24 -16.13
C ILE A 67 1.49 43.10 -17.29
N GLN A 68 0.95 44.28 -17.00
CA GLN A 68 0.42 45.18 -18.04
C GLN A 68 1.55 45.72 -18.95
N ASN A 69 2.68 46.13 -18.35
CA ASN A 69 3.86 46.60 -19.09
C ASN A 69 4.54 45.47 -19.90
N TYR A 70 4.52 44.24 -19.39
CA TYR A 70 5.05 43.08 -20.12
C TYR A 70 4.17 42.70 -21.33
N PHE A 71 2.84 42.74 -21.19
CA PHE A 71 1.91 42.42 -22.27
C PHE A 71 1.85 43.47 -23.38
N GLU A 72 1.95 44.77 -23.06
CA GLU A 72 1.95 45.83 -24.08
C GLU A 72 3.20 45.80 -24.96
N SER A 73 4.37 45.47 -24.39
CA SER A 73 5.62 45.39 -25.18
C SER A 73 5.66 44.18 -26.14
N HIS A 74 4.98 43.07 -25.80
CA HIS A 74 4.99 41.85 -26.61
C HIS A 74 3.93 41.86 -27.72
N LEU A 75 2.79 42.53 -27.51
CA LEU A 75 1.72 42.64 -28.50
C LEU A 75 2.06 43.59 -29.67
N GLN A 76 2.88 44.61 -29.44
CA GLN A 76 3.36 45.51 -30.51
C GLN A 76 4.40 44.85 -31.43
N GLY A 77 5.10 43.81 -30.98
CA GLY A 77 6.01 43.00 -31.81
C GLY A 77 5.26 42.04 -32.75
N LEU A 78 4.20 41.41 -32.27
CA LEU A 78 3.42 40.40 -33.01
C LEU A 78 2.44 40.99 -34.04
N GLN A 79 1.91 42.21 -33.82
CA GLN A 79 1.05 42.87 -34.80
C GLN A 79 1.78 43.30 -36.08
N ASN A 80 3.10 43.56 -36.02
CA ASN A 80 3.89 43.94 -37.19
C ASN A 80 4.31 42.72 -38.06
N GLN A 81 4.33 41.51 -37.52
CA GLN A 81 4.60 40.29 -38.30
C GLN A 81 3.34 39.71 -38.97
N VAL A 82 2.17 39.82 -38.35
CA VAL A 82 0.91 39.29 -38.91
C VAL A 82 0.39 40.15 -40.08
N ARG A 83 0.72 41.44 -40.13
CA ARG A 83 0.31 42.34 -41.22
C ARG A 83 1.04 42.09 -42.54
N ASN A 84 2.21 41.44 -42.53
CA ASN A 84 2.98 41.15 -43.75
C ASN A 84 2.63 39.79 -44.39
N HIS A 85 1.92 38.89 -43.70
CA HIS A 85 1.61 37.55 -44.22
C HIS A 85 0.18 37.37 -44.77
N LEU A 86 -0.75 38.29 -44.48
CA LEU A 86 -2.16 38.19 -44.89
C LEU A 86 -2.49 38.82 -46.26
N GLN A 87 -1.48 39.23 -47.04
CA GLN A 87 -1.67 39.89 -48.35
C GLN A 87 -1.33 39.04 -49.58
N LYS A 88 -1.07 37.73 -49.42
CA LYS A 88 -0.83 36.82 -50.55
C LYS A 88 -1.42 35.44 -50.31
N SER A 89 -2.73 35.27 -50.51
CA SER A 89 -3.31 34.03 -51.05
C SER A 89 -4.84 34.04 -51.00
N TYR A 90 -5.51 34.75 -51.92
CA TYR A 90 -6.82 34.35 -52.42
C TYR A 90 -6.94 34.77 -53.90
N SER A 91 -6.72 33.82 -54.82
CA SER A 91 -7.32 33.80 -56.17
C SER A 91 -7.06 32.44 -56.85
N VAL A 92 -8.05 31.55 -56.67
CA VAL A 92 -8.68 30.60 -57.61
C VAL A 92 -7.98 30.33 -58.97
N HIS A 93 -7.71 29.05 -59.33
CA HIS A 93 -8.34 28.31 -60.46
C HIS A 93 -7.80 26.89 -60.73
N LYS A 94 -8.76 25.95 -60.83
CA LYS A 94 -8.97 24.79 -61.74
C LYS A 94 -7.80 23.93 -62.31
N VAL A 95 -7.92 22.63 -61.98
CA VAL A 95 -7.90 21.39 -62.82
C VAL A 95 -6.74 21.09 -63.79
N GLU A 96 -6.25 19.84 -63.67
CA GLU A 96 -5.77 18.87 -64.69
C GLU A 96 -4.26 18.61 -64.89
N VAL A 97 -3.93 17.33 -64.71
CA VAL A 97 -3.01 16.42 -65.45
C VAL A 97 -1.48 16.65 -65.42
N ASP A 98 -0.84 15.53 -65.07
CA ASP A 98 0.47 15.00 -65.48
C ASP A 98 1.76 15.20 -64.68
N ALA A 99 2.41 14.04 -64.59
CA ALA A 99 3.68 13.68 -64.00
C ALA A 99 4.86 14.62 -64.31
N LYS A 100 5.69 14.88 -63.28
CA LYS A 100 7.15 14.63 -63.36
C LYS A 100 7.85 14.80 -62.02
N VAL A 101 8.58 13.74 -61.68
CA VAL A 101 9.75 13.60 -60.81
C VAL A 101 10.49 14.90 -60.48
N ILE A 102 10.65 15.20 -59.19
CA ILE A 102 11.87 15.79 -58.61
C ILE A 102 12.15 15.15 -57.25
N ASN A 103 13.31 14.50 -57.14
CA ASN A 103 13.94 14.04 -55.90
C ASN A 103 14.55 15.21 -55.13
N ALA A 104 14.41 15.21 -53.81
CA ALA A 104 15.51 15.03 -52.85
C ALA A 104 15.32 15.85 -51.56
N GLY A 105 15.16 15.12 -50.45
CA GLY A 105 15.87 15.42 -49.20
C GLY A 105 15.17 16.34 -48.22
N GLU A 106 14.29 15.78 -47.38
CA GLU A 106 14.20 16.13 -45.96
C GLU A 106 13.53 14.99 -45.19
N SER A 107 14.34 14.24 -44.45
CA SER A 107 13.94 13.16 -43.56
C SER A 107 13.55 13.72 -42.20
N LEU A 108 12.25 13.84 -41.96
CA LEU A 108 11.63 14.09 -40.65
C LEU A 108 10.27 13.36 -40.63
N LEU A 109 10.33 12.02 -40.67
CA LEU A 109 9.21 11.14 -40.34
C LEU A 109 9.58 10.47 -39.01
N ASP A 110 9.03 11.00 -37.92
CA ASP A 110 9.39 10.64 -36.53
C ASP A 110 8.57 9.44 -36.01
N CYS A 111 8.47 8.39 -36.81
CA CYS A 111 8.29 7.01 -36.34
C CYS A 111 9.25 6.13 -37.14
N GLY A 112 9.90 5.18 -36.46
CA GLY A 112 10.57 4.08 -37.14
C GLY A 112 9.59 3.17 -37.89
N LEU A 113 10.10 2.05 -38.43
CA LEU A 113 9.26 0.97 -38.93
C LEU A 113 8.45 0.39 -37.75
N CYS A 114 7.17 0.76 -37.63
CA CYS A 114 6.25 0.14 -36.66
C CYS A 114 6.02 -1.34 -37.02
N GLU A 115 5.67 -2.18 -36.04
CA GLU A 115 5.38 -3.60 -36.28
C GLU A 115 4.12 -3.79 -37.14
N SER A 116 3.89 -5.01 -37.67
CA SER A 116 2.80 -5.26 -38.65
C SER A 116 1.38 -5.00 -38.13
N ASP A 117 1.20 -4.89 -36.80
CA ASP A 117 -0.07 -4.57 -36.13
C ASP A 117 -0.09 -3.17 -35.51
N GLU A 118 0.81 -2.27 -35.93
CA GLU A 118 0.94 -0.90 -35.42
C GLU A 118 0.97 0.15 -36.55
N PHE A 119 0.40 1.32 -36.28
CA PHE A 119 0.46 2.49 -37.15
C PHE A 119 1.08 3.68 -36.41
N CYS A 120 1.81 4.52 -37.14
CA CYS A 120 2.35 5.75 -36.59
C CYS A 120 1.27 6.83 -36.52
N ASN A 121 0.98 7.31 -35.30
CA ASN A 121 0.05 8.41 -35.10
C ASN A 121 0.78 9.76 -35.19
N PHE A 122 0.70 10.40 -36.37
CA PHE A 122 1.29 11.72 -36.62
C PHE A 122 0.51 12.90 -36.00
N GLN A 123 -0.66 12.66 -35.40
CA GLN A 123 -1.45 13.71 -34.75
C GLN A 123 -0.97 13.99 -33.31
N LYS A 124 -0.20 13.09 -32.71
CA LYS A 124 0.46 13.27 -31.40
C LYS A 124 1.88 13.81 -31.58
N THR A 125 2.32 14.67 -30.67
CA THR A 125 3.69 15.23 -30.62
C THR A 125 4.34 14.89 -29.28
N PRO A 126 5.37 14.03 -29.22
CA PRO A 126 6.01 13.32 -30.35
C PRO A 126 5.12 12.21 -30.92
N SER A 127 5.35 11.85 -32.19
CA SER A 127 4.63 10.77 -32.87
C SER A 127 5.02 9.41 -32.27
N GLN A 128 4.02 8.56 -32.06
CA GLN A 128 4.17 7.26 -31.40
C GLN A 128 3.50 6.17 -32.26
N CYS A 129 4.11 4.97 -32.32
CA CYS A 129 3.44 3.80 -32.89
C CYS A 129 2.33 3.36 -31.93
N GLU A 130 1.10 3.24 -32.44
CA GLU A 130 -0.06 2.75 -31.72
C GLU A 130 -0.56 1.46 -32.38
N LYS A 131 -1.08 0.53 -31.57
CA LYS A 131 -1.69 -0.69 -32.11
C LYS A 131 -2.93 -0.34 -32.92
N CYS A 132 -3.10 -1.01 -34.05
CA CYS A 132 -4.25 -0.80 -34.91
C CYS A 132 -5.55 -1.17 -34.18
N THR A 133 -6.58 -0.34 -34.35
CA THR A 133 -7.89 -0.58 -33.76
C THR A 133 -8.58 -1.72 -34.52
N LEU A 134 -9.15 -2.68 -33.79
CA LEU A 134 -10.01 -3.71 -34.38
C LEU A 134 -11.39 -3.12 -34.64
N CYS A 135 -12.03 -3.50 -35.75
CA CYS A 135 -13.39 -3.03 -36.02
C CYS A 135 -14.36 -3.58 -34.96
N PRO A 136 -15.19 -2.70 -34.35
CA PRO A 136 -16.21 -3.13 -33.42
C PRO A 136 -17.21 -4.08 -34.07
N ALA A 137 -17.91 -4.86 -33.25
CA ALA A 137 -19.01 -5.69 -33.73
C ALA A 137 -20.06 -4.83 -34.45
N GLY A 138 -20.60 -5.34 -35.57
CA GLY A 138 -21.52 -4.59 -36.44
C GLY A 138 -20.83 -3.71 -37.48
N PHE A 139 -19.49 -3.65 -37.50
CA PHE A 139 -18.73 -2.93 -38.52
C PHE A 139 -17.85 -3.89 -39.33
N PHE A 140 -17.72 -3.64 -40.64
CA PHE A 140 -16.80 -4.36 -41.50
C PHE A 140 -15.59 -3.50 -41.88
N GLN A 141 -14.46 -4.16 -42.08
CA GLN A 141 -13.19 -3.50 -42.40
C GLN A 141 -13.19 -3.05 -43.86
N MET A 142 -13.00 -1.75 -44.10
CA MET A 142 -12.83 -1.19 -45.45
C MET A 142 -11.35 -1.10 -45.87
N SER A 143 -10.46 -0.82 -44.93
CA SER A 143 -9.01 -0.70 -45.19
C SER A 143 -8.20 -1.47 -44.17
N GLU A 144 -7.17 -2.16 -44.65
CA GLU A 144 -6.17 -2.82 -43.81
C GLU A 144 -5.31 -1.79 -43.06
N CYS A 145 -4.79 -2.21 -41.91
CA CYS A 145 -3.87 -1.35 -41.17
C CYS A 145 -2.58 -1.20 -41.95
N SER A 146 -2.03 0.02 -41.95
CA SER A 146 -0.75 0.30 -42.57
C SER A 146 0.13 1.05 -41.58
N ALA A 147 1.44 1.06 -41.81
CA ALA A 147 2.40 1.74 -40.94
C ALA A 147 2.09 3.23 -40.69
N ASN A 148 1.23 3.86 -41.50
CA ASN A 148 0.91 5.29 -41.44
C ASN A 148 -0.58 5.59 -41.21
N SER A 149 -1.44 4.58 -41.10
CA SER A 149 -2.88 4.76 -40.94
C SER A 149 -3.51 3.58 -40.25
N ASP A 150 -4.39 3.88 -39.31
CA ASP A 150 -5.27 2.92 -38.66
C ASP A 150 -6.28 2.30 -39.64
N ARG A 151 -6.93 1.22 -39.20
CA ARG A 151 -8.02 0.54 -39.92
C ARG A 151 -9.24 1.46 -40.01
N ILE A 152 -9.90 1.48 -41.16
CA ILE A 152 -11.18 2.16 -41.36
C ILE A 152 -12.30 1.13 -41.32
N CYS A 153 -13.25 1.35 -40.43
CA CYS A 153 -14.41 0.49 -40.22
C CYS A 153 -15.66 1.19 -40.74
N GLN A 154 -16.47 0.46 -41.52
CA GLN A 154 -17.76 0.93 -42.02
C GLN A 154 -18.88 0.15 -41.34
N ASP A 155 -19.91 0.88 -40.95
CA ASP A 155 -21.13 0.31 -40.37
C ASP A 155 -21.78 -0.66 -41.34
N ARG A 156 -22.13 -1.85 -40.85
CA ARG A 156 -22.86 -2.85 -41.63
C ARG A 156 -24.33 -2.46 -41.63
N ASP A 157 -24.90 -2.24 -42.80
CA ASP A 157 -26.34 -1.95 -42.91
C ASP A 157 -27.12 -3.27 -43.02
N GLU A 158 -27.51 -3.83 -41.89
CA GLU A 158 -28.24 -5.11 -41.86
C GLU A 158 -29.64 -4.99 -42.50
N CYS A 159 -30.23 -3.79 -42.48
CA CYS A 159 -31.54 -3.55 -43.10
C CYS A 159 -31.48 -3.63 -44.63
N THR A 160 -30.35 -3.23 -45.21
CA THR A 160 -30.09 -3.37 -46.65
C THR A 160 -29.64 -4.79 -47.02
N GLU A 161 -28.83 -5.42 -46.17
CA GLU A 161 -28.31 -6.77 -46.42
C GLU A 161 -29.36 -7.86 -46.25
N SER A 162 -30.25 -7.72 -45.27
CA SER A 162 -31.32 -8.69 -44.95
C SER A 162 -32.65 -7.97 -44.69
N PRO A 163 -33.41 -7.62 -45.75
CA PRO A 163 -34.65 -6.83 -45.62
C PRO A 163 -35.77 -7.53 -44.82
N SER A 164 -35.65 -8.85 -44.59
CA SER A 164 -36.57 -9.65 -43.77
C SER A 164 -36.09 -9.90 -42.34
N ILE A 165 -34.99 -9.26 -41.89
CA ILE A 165 -34.40 -9.50 -40.55
C ILE A 165 -35.37 -9.18 -39.40
N CYS A 166 -36.24 -8.19 -39.59
CA CYS A 166 -37.28 -7.82 -38.63
C CYS A 166 -38.61 -8.60 -38.79
N GLY A 167 -38.68 -9.59 -39.68
CA GLY A 167 -39.91 -10.30 -40.04
C GLY A 167 -40.73 -9.63 -41.15
N GLU A 168 -41.61 -10.40 -41.81
CA GLU A 168 -42.44 -9.90 -42.91
C GLU A 168 -43.38 -8.77 -42.43
N ARG A 169 -43.33 -7.61 -43.13
CA ARG A 169 -44.16 -6.40 -42.91
C ARG A 169 -43.75 -5.45 -41.77
N ILE A 170 -42.59 -5.67 -41.14
CA ILE A 170 -42.02 -4.76 -40.13
C ILE A 170 -40.91 -3.91 -40.78
N LYS A 171 -40.85 -2.60 -40.46
CA LYS A 171 -39.82 -1.70 -41.01
C LYS A 171 -38.53 -1.80 -40.20
N CYS A 172 -37.42 -2.07 -40.87
CA CYS A 172 -36.07 -2.05 -40.32
C CYS A 172 -35.46 -0.63 -40.45
N LEU A 173 -34.76 -0.17 -39.42
CA LEU A 173 -33.99 1.07 -39.38
C LEU A 173 -32.56 0.76 -38.96
N ASN A 174 -31.58 1.07 -39.82
CA ASN A 174 -30.17 0.85 -39.52
C ASN A 174 -29.66 1.84 -38.46
N THR A 175 -28.79 1.37 -37.57
CA THR A 175 -28.15 2.17 -36.51
C THR A 175 -26.66 1.82 -36.44
N PRO A 176 -25.78 2.73 -35.99
CA PRO A 176 -24.36 2.38 -35.90
C PRO A 176 -24.11 1.16 -34.98
N GLY A 177 -23.59 0.07 -35.53
CA GLY A 177 -23.32 -1.19 -34.82
C GLY A 177 -24.53 -2.13 -34.66
N GLY A 178 -25.66 -1.86 -35.33
CA GLY A 178 -26.84 -2.72 -35.26
C GLY A 178 -28.11 -2.15 -35.93
N PHE A 179 -29.29 -2.59 -35.54
CA PHE A 179 -30.54 -2.13 -36.17
C PHE A 179 -31.75 -2.12 -35.24
N ARG A 180 -32.78 -1.36 -35.64
CA ARG A 180 -34.05 -1.25 -34.91
C ARG A 180 -35.24 -1.65 -35.78
N CYS A 181 -36.07 -2.54 -35.26
CA CYS A 181 -37.32 -2.96 -35.87
C CYS A 181 -38.50 -2.14 -35.33
N LEU A 182 -39.19 -1.40 -36.20
CA LEU A 182 -40.29 -0.51 -35.81
C LEU A 182 -41.63 -1.26 -35.75
N GLY A 183 -42.27 -1.28 -34.57
CA GLY A 183 -43.60 -1.85 -34.38
C GLY A 183 -43.66 -3.17 -33.60
N ILE A 184 -42.56 -3.57 -32.95
CA ILE A 184 -42.46 -4.79 -32.13
C ILE A 184 -42.74 -4.45 -30.65
N ALA A 185 -43.52 -5.28 -29.96
CA ALA A 185 -43.68 -5.20 -28.52
C ALA A 185 -42.48 -5.85 -27.81
N GLU A 186 -42.04 -5.31 -26.67
CA GLU A 186 -40.84 -5.73 -25.92
C GLU A 186 -40.78 -7.26 -25.63
N LYS A 187 -41.95 -7.92 -25.53
CA LYS A 187 -42.07 -9.37 -25.33
C LYS A 187 -41.75 -10.21 -26.57
N ASP A 188 -41.99 -9.67 -27.76
CA ASP A 188 -41.75 -10.35 -29.04
C ASP A 188 -40.30 -10.19 -29.50
N ALA A 189 -39.63 -9.10 -29.10
CA ALA A 189 -38.19 -8.90 -29.35
C ALA A 189 -37.32 -9.91 -28.59
N ALA A 190 -37.71 -10.28 -27.36
CA ALA A 190 -37.00 -11.25 -26.52
C ALA A 190 -37.11 -12.72 -27.01
N LEU A 191 -38.01 -13.00 -27.96
CA LEU A 191 -38.22 -14.34 -28.55
C LEU A 191 -37.27 -14.66 -29.73
N GLY A 192 -36.26 -13.82 -29.99
CA GLY A 192 -35.21 -14.09 -31.00
C GLY A 192 -35.47 -13.50 -32.38
N MET A 193 -36.03 -12.28 -32.45
CA MET A 193 -36.20 -11.54 -33.71
C MET A 193 -34.90 -10.83 -34.16
N CYS A 194 -33.93 -10.65 -33.26
CA CYS A 194 -32.55 -10.34 -33.64
C CYS A 194 -31.90 -11.67 -34.07
N GLY A 195 -31.33 -11.75 -35.27
CA GLY A 195 -30.76 -13.01 -35.80
C GLY A 195 -29.64 -13.60 -34.92
N GLU A 196 -29.12 -14.79 -35.29
CA GLU A 196 -28.19 -15.56 -34.44
C GLU A 196 -26.87 -14.86 -34.06
N GLU A 197 -26.46 -13.81 -34.79
CA GLU A 197 -25.27 -12.98 -34.50
C GLU A 197 -25.59 -11.64 -33.79
N TYR A 198 -26.82 -11.44 -33.32
CA TYR A 198 -27.29 -10.19 -32.70
C TYR A 198 -28.09 -10.47 -31.42
N PHE A 199 -27.95 -9.59 -30.43
CA PHE A 199 -28.73 -9.64 -29.19
C PHE A 199 -29.60 -8.39 -29.03
N PHE A 200 -30.73 -8.51 -28.34
CA PHE A 200 -31.61 -7.38 -28.08
C PHE A 200 -31.17 -6.61 -26.82
N ASN A 201 -30.73 -5.37 -27.00
CA ASN A 201 -30.40 -4.47 -25.89
C ASN A 201 -31.67 -3.76 -25.39
N LYS A 202 -32.12 -4.10 -24.17
CA LYS A 202 -33.34 -3.54 -23.56
C LYS A 202 -33.25 -2.05 -23.26
N GLU A 203 -32.07 -1.52 -22.96
CA GLU A 203 -31.89 -0.11 -22.62
C GLU A 203 -32.00 0.77 -23.87
N MET A 204 -31.42 0.32 -24.98
CA MET A 204 -31.41 1.05 -26.25
C MET A 204 -32.59 0.72 -27.17
N GLN A 205 -33.32 -0.37 -26.88
CA GLN A 205 -34.45 -0.87 -27.68
C GLN A 205 -34.05 -1.13 -29.15
N GLU A 206 -32.88 -1.75 -29.34
CA GLU A 206 -32.28 -2.08 -30.63
C GLU A 206 -31.55 -3.44 -30.57
N CYS A 207 -31.38 -4.07 -31.72
CA CYS A 207 -30.57 -5.27 -31.88
C CYS A 207 -29.12 -4.86 -32.13
N GLN A 208 -28.19 -5.31 -31.29
CA GLN A 208 -26.74 -5.02 -31.41
C GLN A 208 -25.98 -6.28 -31.80
N ALA A 209 -24.94 -6.13 -32.62
CA ALA A 209 -24.11 -7.26 -33.03
C ALA A 209 -23.34 -7.82 -31.82
N CYS A 210 -23.29 -9.15 -31.73
CA CYS A 210 -22.52 -9.83 -30.69
C CYS A 210 -21.01 -9.61 -30.90
N LEU A 211 -20.27 -9.45 -29.81
CA LEU A 211 -18.81 -9.41 -29.84
C LEU A 211 -18.24 -10.74 -30.37
N LYS A 212 -17.13 -10.69 -31.11
CA LYS A 212 -16.42 -11.89 -31.57
C LYS A 212 -15.12 -12.02 -30.77
N CYS A 213 -15.06 -13.02 -29.88
CA CYS A 213 -13.84 -13.36 -29.15
C CYS A 213 -12.88 -14.16 -30.04
N GLU A 214 -11.58 -14.12 -29.75
CA GLU A 214 -10.62 -15.04 -30.36
C GLU A 214 -10.95 -16.52 -30.02
N ASP A 215 -10.64 -17.44 -30.94
CA ASP A 215 -10.97 -18.86 -30.82
C ASP A 215 -10.46 -19.44 -29.48
N GLY A 216 -11.40 -19.85 -28.61
CA GLY A 216 -11.12 -20.41 -27.29
C GLY A 216 -11.28 -19.46 -26.09
N MET A 217 -11.64 -18.19 -26.32
CA MET A 217 -11.79 -17.16 -25.27
C MET A 217 -13.24 -16.77 -24.94
N VAL A 218 -14.23 -17.66 -25.13
CA VAL A 218 -15.64 -17.35 -24.86
C VAL A 218 -16.02 -17.84 -23.45
N ALA A 219 -16.28 -16.92 -22.52
CA ALA A 219 -16.77 -17.24 -21.17
C ALA A 219 -18.29 -17.52 -21.17
N MET A 220 -19.05 -16.69 -21.88
CA MET A 220 -20.46 -16.92 -22.17
C MET A 220 -20.76 -16.64 -23.64
N PRO A 221 -21.45 -17.55 -24.36
CA PRO A 221 -21.82 -17.34 -25.75
C PRO A 221 -22.95 -16.31 -25.88
N CYS A 222 -23.11 -15.73 -27.07
CA CYS A 222 -24.18 -14.77 -27.33
C CYS A 222 -25.54 -15.43 -27.14
N SER A 223 -26.49 -14.68 -26.57
CA SER A 223 -27.89 -15.09 -26.47
C SER A 223 -28.80 -14.03 -27.08
N THR A 224 -30.09 -14.32 -27.22
CA THR A 224 -31.07 -13.37 -27.77
C THR A 224 -31.19 -12.07 -26.97
N VAL A 225 -30.71 -12.05 -25.72
CA VAL A 225 -30.85 -10.91 -24.78
C VAL A 225 -29.54 -10.49 -24.12
N SER A 226 -28.41 -11.13 -24.44
CA SER A 226 -27.12 -10.83 -23.84
C SER A 226 -25.99 -11.00 -24.84
N ASP A 227 -25.04 -10.08 -24.81
CA ASP A 227 -23.80 -10.17 -25.58
C ASP A 227 -22.93 -11.36 -25.14
N THR A 228 -22.02 -11.78 -26.02
CA THR A 228 -20.88 -12.62 -25.67
C THR A 228 -19.99 -11.95 -24.63
N VAL A 229 -19.47 -12.74 -23.70
CA VAL A 229 -18.47 -12.29 -22.73
C VAL A 229 -17.16 -12.99 -23.03
N CYS A 230 -16.13 -12.23 -23.44
CA CYS A 230 -14.80 -12.79 -23.67
C CYS A 230 -14.04 -12.93 -22.35
N SER A 231 -13.38 -14.08 -22.17
CA SER A 231 -12.41 -14.28 -21.09
C SER A 231 -11.07 -13.71 -21.51
N ALA A 232 -10.57 -12.69 -20.82
CA ALA A 232 -9.16 -12.33 -20.94
C ALA A 232 -8.32 -13.50 -20.40
N THR A 233 -7.39 -14.04 -21.18
CA THR A 233 -6.35 -14.94 -20.65
C THR A 233 -5.34 -14.12 -19.86
N SER A 234 -5.74 -13.54 -18.73
CA SER A 234 -4.83 -13.56 -17.59
C SER A 234 -5.05 -14.93 -16.96
N GLU A 235 -4.00 -15.71 -16.72
CA GLU A 235 -4.11 -16.71 -15.65
C GLU A 235 -4.78 -15.99 -14.47
N ASN A 236 -5.89 -16.50 -13.93
CA ASN A 236 -6.53 -15.93 -12.74
C ASN A 236 -5.57 -16.12 -11.56
N LYS A 237 -4.51 -15.31 -11.52
CA LYS A 237 -3.49 -15.29 -10.47
C LYS A 237 -4.16 -14.69 -9.25
N LEU A 238 -4.33 -15.51 -8.23
CA LEU A 238 -4.89 -15.09 -6.96
C LEU A 238 -3.88 -14.28 -6.18
N SER A 239 -2.59 -14.62 -6.29
CA SER A 239 -1.51 -13.87 -5.66
C SER A 239 -0.22 -13.85 -6.47
N GLU A 240 0.54 -12.76 -6.33
CA GLU A 240 1.88 -12.60 -6.92
C GLU A 240 2.82 -11.91 -5.92
N SER A 241 4.11 -12.28 -5.94
CA SER A 241 5.14 -11.68 -5.07
C SER A 241 6.17 -10.93 -5.90
N TRP A 242 6.66 -9.81 -5.38
CA TRP A 242 7.70 -9.02 -6.05
C TRP A 242 8.72 -8.48 -5.06
N ALA A 243 9.96 -8.30 -5.49
CA ALA A 243 11.06 -7.81 -4.65
C ALA A 243 11.98 -6.84 -5.38
N ALA A 244 12.53 -5.91 -4.61
CA ALA A 244 13.42 -4.87 -5.11
C ALA A 244 14.52 -4.49 -4.13
N ASN A 245 15.54 -3.85 -4.71
CA ASN A 245 16.59 -3.18 -3.97
C ASN A 245 16.26 -1.69 -3.79
N ILE A 246 16.71 -1.14 -2.68
CA ILE A 246 16.58 0.28 -2.38
C ILE A 246 17.96 0.90 -2.43
N ILE A 247 18.08 1.98 -3.20
CA ILE A 247 19.33 2.67 -3.44
C ILE A 247 19.15 4.14 -3.04
N LEU A 248 20.14 4.67 -2.35
CA LEU A 248 20.20 6.09 -2.04
C LEU A 248 20.52 6.87 -3.33
N PRO A 249 19.71 7.86 -3.75
CA PRO A 249 19.97 8.62 -4.98
C PRO A 249 21.30 9.37 -4.89
N SER A 250 22.09 9.35 -5.97
CA SER A 250 23.37 10.06 -6.03
C SER A 250 23.15 11.58 -6.05
N VAL A 251 23.89 12.32 -5.23
CA VAL A 251 23.84 13.79 -5.17
C VAL A 251 24.44 14.36 -6.46
N LYS A 252 23.63 14.59 -7.50
CA LYS A 252 24.02 15.37 -8.68
C LYS A 252 23.59 16.83 -8.46
N SER A 253 24.56 17.69 -8.15
CA SER A 253 24.45 19.17 -8.07
C SER A 253 23.29 19.73 -7.24
N GLY A 254 23.33 19.54 -5.92
CA GLY A 254 22.47 20.28 -4.99
C GLY A 254 22.56 19.74 -3.56
N ILE A 255 22.40 20.61 -2.56
CA ILE A 255 22.27 20.21 -1.16
C ILE A 255 20.94 19.45 -1.03
N SER A 256 20.99 18.11 -1.07
CA SER A 256 19.81 17.29 -0.79
C SER A 256 19.54 17.32 0.72
N GLN A 257 18.68 18.25 1.15
CA GLN A 257 18.28 18.39 2.54
C GLN A 257 17.28 17.28 2.87
N VAL A 258 17.69 16.32 3.71
CA VAL A 258 16.83 15.23 4.22
C VAL A 258 15.63 15.77 5.02
N TYR A 259 15.65 17.06 5.36
CA TYR A 259 14.57 17.77 6.05
C TYR A 259 13.29 17.94 5.22
N SER A 260 13.41 18.28 3.93
CA SER A 260 12.26 18.29 3.00
C SER A 260 11.82 16.89 2.59
N GLY A 261 12.53 15.89 3.13
CA GLY A 261 12.46 14.46 2.91
C GLY A 261 12.88 13.98 1.53
N LEU A 262 13.36 12.75 1.53
CA LEU A 262 14.15 12.13 0.47
C LEU A 262 13.44 10.88 -0.02
N ASN A 263 13.06 10.85 -1.29
CA ASN A 263 12.58 9.64 -1.95
C ASN A 263 13.77 8.69 -2.20
N LEU A 264 13.68 7.47 -1.70
CA LEU A 264 14.68 6.44 -1.97
C LEU A 264 14.37 5.77 -3.31
N LYS A 265 15.41 5.52 -4.12
CA LYS A 265 15.25 4.95 -5.46
C LYS A 265 15.00 3.44 -5.35
N ILE A 266 13.89 2.98 -5.91
CA ILE A 266 13.54 1.56 -5.98
C ILE A 266 14.09 0.98 -7.29
N LYS A 267 14.80 -0.15 -7.21
CA LYS A 267 15.28 -0.91 -8.37
C LYS A 267 14.73 -2.32 -8.35
N GLY A 268 13.79 -2.59 -9.26
CA GLY A 268 13.19 -3.91 -9.43
C GLY A 268 14.20 -4.97 -9.83
N LYS A 269 14.02 -6.20 -9.30
CA LYS A 269 14.85 -7.36 -9.68
C LYS A 269 14.37 -8.03 -10.96
N LEU A 270 13.04 -8.06 -11.17
CA LEU A 270 12.37 -8.69 -12.30
C LEU A 270 11.22 -7.80 -12.79
N PRO A 271 10.90 -7.79 -14.10
CA PRO A 271 9.68 -7.16 -14.61
C PRO A 271 8.45 -7.91 -14.08
N CYS A 272 7.35 -7.19 -13.87
CA CYS A 272 6.08 -7.72 -13.37
C CYS A 272 4.95 -7.08 -14.19
N GLU A 273 3.87 -7.82 -14.42
CA GLU A 273 2.69 -7.33 -15.15
C GLU A 273 1.84 -6.38 -14.30
N ILE A 274 1.83 -6.61 -12.97
CA ILE A 274 0.99 -5.88 -11.99
C ILE A 274 1.58 -4.51 -11.65
N LEU A 275 2.90 -4.34 -11.75
CA LEU A 275 3.60 -3.13 -11.34
C LEU A 275 4.80 -2.81 -12.23
N SER A 276 5.03 -1.52 -12.44
CA SER A 276 6.23 -0.99 -13.10
C SER A 276 7.01 -0.06 -12.19
N VAL A 277 8.32 0.04 -12.41
CA VAL A 277 9.21 0.94 -11.67
C VAL A 277 9.49 2.16 -12.55
N GLU A 278 9.01 3.33 -12.13
CA GLU A 278 9.22 4.60 -12.84
C GLU A 278 10.02 5.56 -11.96
N ASP A 279 11.18 6.02 -12.45
CA ASP A 279 12.18 6.89 -11.80
C ASP A 279 12.68 6.45 -10.41
N SER A 280 11.80 6.44 -9.41
CA SER A 280 12.02 6.11 -7.99
C SER A 280 10.77 5.57 -7.27
N SER A 281 9.64 5.43 -7.98
CA SER A 281 8.35 4.99 -7.43
C SER A 281 7.86 3.73 -8.12
N LEU A 282 6.97 3.00 -7.45
CA LEU A 282 6.26 1.86 -8.02
C LEU A 282 4.91 2.32 -8.51
N VAL A 283 4.60 2.07 -9.77
CA VAL A 283 3.30 2.38 -10.39
C VAL A 283 2.53 1.08 -10.55
N PHE A 284 1.32 1.02 -9.99
CA PHE A 284 0.45 -0.14 -10.12
C PHE A 284 -0.34 -0.08 -11.44
N ARG A 285 -0.45 -1.23 -12.10
CA ARG A 285 -1.19 -1.39 -13.36
C ARG A 285 -2.54 -2.07 -13.17
N GLN A 286 -2.68 -2.84 -12.10
CA GLN A 286 -3.90 -3.57 -11.76
C GLN A 286 -4.40 -3.16 -10.37
N HIS A 287 -5.72 -3.19 -10.18
CA HIS A 287 -6.34 -2.98 -8.89
C HIS A 287 -6.18 -4.22 -7.99
N GLY A 288 -6.11 -4.07 -6.67
CA GLY A 288 -6.02 -5.20 -5.75
C GLY A 288 -5.56 -4.82 -4.35
N LEU A 289 -5.29 -5.84 -3.54
CA LEU A 289 -4.79 -5.66 -2.18
C LEU A 289 -3.27 -5.88 -2.14
N LEU A 290 -2.58 -4.93 -1.52
CA LEU A 290 -1.12 -4.90 -1.44
C LEU A 290 -0.66 -5.08 0.00
N TRP A 291 0.33 -5.94 0.20
CA TRP A 291 1.16 -5.95 1.40
C TRP A 291 2.60 -5.64 1.05
N THR A 292 3.20 -4.66 1.72
CA THR A 292 4.60 -4.28 1.51
C THR A 292 5.40 -4.49 2.78
N ASP A 293 6.58 -5.09 2.65
CA ASP A 293 7.60 -5.28 3.69
C ASP A 293 8.91 -4.59 3.28
N LEU A 294 9.48 -3.81 4.20
CA LEU A 294 10.70 -3.04 4.03
C LEU A 294 11.64 -3.28 5.21
N ASN A 295 12.79 -3.89 4.95
CA ASN A 295 13.91 -3.93 5.89
C ASN A 295 14.88 -2.78 5.58
N PHE A 296 15.23 -2.00 6.60
CA PHE A 296 16.10 -0.85 6.45
C PHE A 296 17.14 -0.81 7.55
N ALA A 297 18.40 -0.55 7.17
CA ALA A 297 19.48 -0.41 8.11
C ALA A 297 20.33 0.82 7.78
N VAL A 298 20.54 1.67 8.78
CA VAL A 298 21.17 2.97 8.60
C VAL A 298 22.05 3.31 9.80
N LYS A 299 23.12 4.04 9.53
CA LYS A 299 23.95 4.72 10.51
C LYS A 299 23.83 6.21 10.25
N HIS A 300 23.37 6.98 11.24
CA HIS A 300 23.16 8.41 11.06
C HIS A 300 23.61 9.29 12.24
N SER A 301 23.90 10.56 11.95
CA SER A 301 24.20 11.62 12.94
C SER A 301 23.12 12.69 13.02
N CYS A 302 22.04 12.58 12.23
CA CYS A 302 20.96 13.57 12.20
C CYS A 302 20.31 13.77 13.57
N ARG A 303 20.06 15.04 13.92
CA ARG A 303 19.51 15.43 15.23
C ARG A 303 18.08 14.91 15.42
N ASN A 304 17.77 14.48 16.65
CA ASN A 304 16.50 13.90 17.09
C ASN A 304 16.26 12.47 16.58
N PHE A 305 15.66 12.33 15.41
CA PHE A 305 15.29 11.04 14.82
C PHE A 305 15.22 11.14 13.30
N LEU A 306 15.29 10.01 12.61
CA LEU A 306 14.90 9.87 11.21
C LEU A 306 13.56 9.14 11.14
N GLN A 307 12.66 9.61 10.27
CA GLN A 307 11.39 8.95 10.00
C GLN A 307 11.44 8.30 8.63
N LEU A 308 11.29 6.98 8.60
CA LEU A 308 11.12 6.20 7.39
C LEU A 308 9.63 5.94 7.19
N SER A 309 9.07 6.35 6.05
CA SER A 309 7.66 6.23 5.74
C SER A 309 7.44 5.56 4.37
N LEU A 310 6.35 4.80 4.27
CA LEU A 310 5.76 4.35 3.01
C LEU A 310 4.64 5.31 2.64
N LYS A 311 4.71 5.90 1.44
CA LYS A 311 3.72 6.86 0.95
C LYS A 311 3.05 6.34 -0.30
N LEU A 312 1.72 6.32 -0.29
CA LEU A 312 0.90 6.00 -1.45
C LEU A 312 0.31 7.31 -1.99
N ASN A 313 0.66 7.66 -3.23
CA ASN A 313 0.14 8.85 -3.89
C ASN A 313 -0.99 8.47 -4.85
N GLY A 314 -2.14 9.12 -4.67
CA GLY A 314 -3.25 9.16 -5.63
C GLY A 314 -3.25 10.47 -6.43
N SER A 315 -4.43 10.87 -6.93
CA SER A 315 -4.60 11.99 -7.87
C SER A 315 -4.55 13.39 -7.26
N GLU A 316 -4.86 13.58 -5.97
CA GLU A 316 -4.95 14.94 -5.39
C GLU A 316 -4.03 15.21 -4.19
N GLU A 317 -3.85 14.28 -3.24
CA GLU A 317 -2.78 14.33 -2.23
C GLU A 317 -2.38 12.90 -1.81
N GLY A 318 -1.08 12.64 -1.67
CA GLY A 318 -0.60 11.33 -1.23
C GLY A 318 -0.55 11.19 0.29
N TYR A 319 -0.98 10.05 0.80
CA TYR A 319 -1.03 9.76 2.24
C TYR A 319 0.04 8.76 2.69
N GLU A 320 0.49 8.88 3.94
CA GLU A 320 1.47 7.97 4.52
C GLU A 320 0.77 6.70 5.03
N LEU A 321 1.11 5.56 4.45
CA LEU A 321 0.58 4.24 4.82
C LEU A 321 1.11 3.77 6.18
N SER A 322 2.39 4.04 6.45
CA SER A 322 3.04 3.67 7.70
C SER A 322 4.39 4.36 7.83
N GLY A 323 4.76 4.73 9.05
CA GLY A 323 5.99 5.45 9.38
C GLY A 323 6.64 4.97 10.68
N VAL A 324 7.97 4.89 10.66
CA VAL A 324 8.78 4.36 11.77
C VAL A 324 9.92 5.32 12.08
N ARG A 325 10.12 5.63 13.36
CA ARG A 325 11.15 6.56 13.85
C ARG A 325 12.39 5.80 14.30
N ILE A 326 13.54 6.20 13.75
CA ILE A 326 14.87 5.71 14.06
C ILE A 326 15.57 6.76 14.91
N GLU A 327 15.98 6.37 16.11
CA GLU A 327 16.59 7.28 17.09
C GLU A 327 18.02 7.67 16.72
N GLN A 328 18.49 8.87 17.09
CA GLN A 328 19.87 9.31 16.80
C GLN A 328 20.94 8.55 17.63
N PRO A 329 21.85 7.77 17.01
CA PRO A 329 22.93 7.06 17.70
C PRO A 329 24.28 7.83 17.65
N GLU A 330 24.26 9.14 17.36
CA GLU A 330 25.46 9.98 17.17
C GLU A 330 26.45 9.40 16.13
N GLY A 331 25.98 8.60 15.17
CA GLY A 331 26.84 7.98 14.17
C GLY A 331 27.84 6.96 14.71
N LYS A 332 27.56 6.26 15.82
CA LYS A 332 28.45 5.24 16.39
C LYS A 332 28.25 3.86 15.75
N TYR A 333 27.02 3.37 15.70
CA TYR A 333 26.66 2.03 15.23
C TYR A 333 25.50 2.05 14.21
N PHE A 334 25.27 0.92 13.52
CA PHE A 334 24.12 0.74 12.63
C PHE A 334 22.86 0.47 13.44
N GLN A 335 21.73 1.03 13.02
CA GLN A 335 20.41 0.68 13.52
C GLN A 335 19.61 0.02 12.43
N SER A 336 18.71 -0.85 12.85
CA SER A 336 17.85 -1.60 11.96
C SER A 336 16.40 -1.37 12.32
N THR A 337 15.60 -1.21 11.29
CA THR A 337 14.16 -1.12 11.40
C THR A 337 13.50 -1.93 10.30
N SER A 338 12.30 -2.39 10.59
CA SER A 338 11.44 -3.10 9.64
C SER A 338 10.10 -2.40 9.58
N LEU A 339 9.68 -1.99 8.39
CA LEU A 339 8.44 -1.30 8.10
C LEU A 339 7.57 -2.20 7.23
N SER A 340 6.29 -2.33 7.59
CA SER A 340 5.32 -3.04 6.74
C SER A 340 4.01 -2.28 6.74
N SER A 341 3.22 -2.42 5.68
CA SER A 341 1.86 -1.88 5.62
C SER A 341 0.98 -2.64 4.62
N ALA A 342 -0.32 -2.51 4.82
CA ALA A 342 -1.36 -3.03 3.94
C ALA A 342 -2.14 -1.87 3.31
N ALA A 343 -2.44 -1.96 2.03
CA ALA A 343 -3.23 -0.97 1.31
C ALA A 343 -4.05 -1.63 0.21
N GLU A 344 -5.17 -1.00 -0.13
CA GLU A 344 -5.89 -1.24 -1.37
C GLU A 344 -5.32 -0.30 -2.42
N VAL A 345 -4.99 -0.85 -3.60
CA VAL A 345 -4.33 -0.11 -4.67
C VAL A 345 -5.18 -0.12 -5.94
N GLU A 346 -5.16 1.01 -6.63
CA GLU A 346 -5.82 1.22 -7.92
C GLU A 346 -4.78 1.43 -9.04
N PRO A 347 -5.14 1.19 -10.31
CA PRO A 347 -4.27 1.46 -11.44
C PRO A 347 -3.82 2.92 -11.45
N SER A 348 -2.57 3.16 -11.83
CA SER A 348 -1.91 4.48 -11.85
C SER A 348 -1.57 5.07 -10.46
N GLN A 349 -1.93 4.42 -9.36
CA GLN A 349 -1.42 4.85 -8.04
C GLN A 349 0.07 4.56 -7.92
N THR A 350 0.77 5.40 -7.16
CA THR A 350 2.22 5.27 -6.99
C THR A 350 2.63 5.08 -5.53
N LEU A 351 3.44 4.04 -5.27
CA LEU A 351 4.05 3.78 -3.97
C LEU A 351 5.50 4.27 -3.97
N SER A 352 5.86 5.05 -2.96
CA SER A 352 7.21 5.60 -2.77
C SER A 352 7.71 5.35 -1.34
N VAL A 353 9.02 5.18 -1.20
CA VAL A 353 9.70 5.07 0.09
C VAL A 353 10.34 6.42 0.41
N TYR A 354 9.96 7.01 1.53
CA TYR A 354 10.33 8.36 1.89
C TYR A 354 11.08 8.40 3.23
N LEU A 355 12.19 9.13 3.27
CA LEU A 355 13.02 9.33 4.46
C LEU A 355 13.04 10.81 4.85
N ARG A 356 12.59 11.13 6.06
CA ARG A 356 12.48 12.50 6.56
C ARG A 356 13.26 12.71 7.85
N SER A 357 13.89 13.87 7.96
CA SER A 357 14.43 14.39 9.22
C SER A 357 13.57 15.56 9.70
N PRO A 358 13.25 15.69 11.00
CA PRO A 358 12.58 16.86 11.55
C PRO A 358 13.51 18.09 11.63
N ASN A 359 14.81 17.93 11.34
CA ASN A 359 15.80 18.99 11.45
C ASN A 359 16.47 19.31 10.10
N GLN A 360 16.61 20.62 9.80
CA GLN A 360 17.22 21.19 8.60
C GLN A 360 18.71 20.84 8.45
N PHE A 361 19.40 20.55 9.56
CA PHE A 361 20.83 20.24 9.59
C PHE A 361 21.16 18.73 9.43
N CYS A 362 20.43 18.02 8.58
CA CYS A 362 20.70 16.61 8.25
C CYS A 362 21.10 16.51 6.78
N ASN A 363 22.40 16.30 6.52
CA ASN A 363 22.95 16.24 5.17
C ASN A 363 23.16 14.79 4.72
N GLN A 364 22.65 14.46 3.53
CA GLN A 364 22.69 13.12 2.97
C GLN A 364 24.10 12.53 2.86
N SER A 365 25.12 13.32 2.49
CA SER A 365 26.47 12.80 2.19
C SER A 365 27.37 12.62 3.42
N LYS A 366 27.12 13.37 4.49
CA LYS A 366 27.94 13.35 5.70
C LYS A 366 27.27 12.61 6.85
N ASP A 367 25.95 12.72 6.94
CA ASP A 367 25.21 12.30 8.13
C ASP A 367 24.44 11.00 7.94
N LEU A 368 24.41 10.41 6.74
CA LEU A 368 23.71 9.16 6.44
C LEU A 368 24.65 8.15 5.79
N ASN A 369 24.67 6.94 6.34
CA ASN A 369 25.29 5.78 5.72
C ASN A 369 24.30 4.60 5.79
N ILE A 370 23.76 4.21 4.64
CA ILE A 370 22.80 3.11 4.51
C ILE A 370 23.58 1.83 4.25
N TYR A 371 23.20 0.75 4.92
CA TYR A 371 23.79 -0.56 4.68
C TYR A 371 23.07 -1.24 3.51
N ASP A 372 23.82 -1.70 2.52
CA ASP A 372 23.27 -2.44 1.38
C ASP A 372 22.82 -3.85 1.83
N LEU A 373 21.50 -4.01 1.98
CA LEU A 373 20.86 -5.28 2.31
C LEU A 373 20.52 -6.07 1.03
N ILE A 374 20.42 -7.39 1.18
CA ILE A 374 19.89 -8.26 0.13
C ILE A 374 18.37 -8.12 0.13
N THR A 375 17.81 -7.61 -0.98
CA THR A 375 16.35 -7.49 -1.22
C THR A 375 15.60 -6.84 -0.05
N PRO A 376 15.91 -5.58 0.29
CA PRO A 376 15.29 -4.86 1.41
C PRO A 376 13.78 -4.64 1.22
N LEU A 377 13.29 -4.52 -0.01
CA LEU A 377 11.88 -4.32 -0.31
C LEU A 377 11.28 -5.60 -0.90
N SER A 378 10.18 -6.06 -0.31
CA SER A 378 9.38 -7.17 -0.83
C SER A 378 7.91 -6.87 -0.65
N LEU A 379 7.08 -7.30 -1.59
CA LEU A 379 5.64 -7.12 -1.53
C LEU A 379 4.92 -8.35 -2.08
N PHE A 380 3.66 -8.50 -1.70
CA PHE A 380 2.73 -9.38 -2.40
C PHE A 380 1.45 -8.64 -2.74
N TRP A 381 0.89 -8.99 -3.90
CA TRP A 381 -0.38 -8.49 -4.40
C TRP A 381 -1.40 -9.64 -4.38
N LEU A 382 -2.64 -9.32 -4.04
CA LEU A 382 -3.77 -10.23 -4.06
C LEU A 382 -4.88 -9.66 -4.96
N SER A 383 -5.44 -10.52 -5.80
CA SER A 383 -6.68 -10.21 -6.53
C SER A 383 -7.84 -10.08 -5.54
N HIS A 384 -8.85 -9.27 -5.87
CA HIS A 384 -10.11 -9.24 -5.14
C HIS A 384 -10.85 -10.58 -5.18
N ASP A 385 -10.56 -11.44 -6.17
CA ASP A 385 -11.12 -12.79 -6.27
C ASP A 385 -10.71 -13.71 -5.11
N THR A 386 -9.65 -13.34 -4.37
CA THR A 386 -9.25 -14.06 -3.17
C THR A 386 -10.25 -13.93 -2.02
N GLY A 387 -11.14 -12.92 -2.07
CA GLY A 387 -12.02 -12.55 -0.96
C GLY A 387 -11.26 -12.01 0.25
N ALA A 388 -9.99 -11.62 0.10
CA ALA A 388 -9.21 -11.02 1.16
C ALA A 388 -9.71 -9.61 1.49
N VAL A 389 -9.41 -9.14 2.70
CA VAL A 389 -9.85 -7.84 3.21
C VAL A 389 -8.67 -7.14 3.88
N ALA A 390 -8.37 -5.91 3.47
CA ALA A 390 -7.39 -5.06 4.13
C ALA A 390 -8.07 -4.10 5.10
N LEU A 391 -7.39 -3.81 6.21
CA LEU A 391 -7.76 -2.80 7.19
C LEU A 391 -6.51 -2.02 7.59
N SER A 392 -6.64 -0.69 7.60
CA SER A 392 -5.65 0.22 8.14
C SER A 392 -6.30 1.14 9.16
N ALA A 393 -5.72 1.21 10.34
CA ALA A 393 -6.20 1.97 11.48
C ALA A 393 -5.08 2.76 12.14
N GLN A 394 -5.44 3.90 12.69
CA GLN A 394 -4.55 4.78 13.43
C GLN A 394 -4.74 4.58 14.93
N MET A 395 -3.65 4.65 15.69
CA MET A 395 -3.72 4.63 17.15
C MET A 395 -3.85 6.03 17.72
N SER A 396 -4.63 6.16 18.79
CA SER A 396 -4.88 7.45 19.43
C SER A 396 -3.71 7.87 20.33
N THR A 397 -3.36 9.16 20.32
CA THR A 397 -2.33 9.72 21.21
C THR A 397 -2.71 9.53 22.69
N ALA A 398 -1.77 9.08 23.51
CA ALA A 398 -1.95 9.02 24.97
C ALA A 398 -1.72 10.40 25.59
N MET A 399 -2.75 10.98 26.22
CA MET A 399 -2.66 12.31 26.87
C MET A 399 -1.80 12.31 28.15
N HIS A 400 -1.61 11.16 28.78
CA HIS A 400 -0.84 11.01 30.02
C HIS A 400 0.23 9.94 29.89
N TYR A 401 1.25 10.05 30.74
CA TYR A 401 2.26 9.01 30.89
C TYR A 401 1.62 7.75 31.45
N GLN A 402 1.81 6.63 30.75
CA GLN A 402 1.24 5.34 31.13
C GLN A 402 2.34 4.28 31.11
N THR A 403 2.36 3.43 32.13
CA THR A 403 3.28 2.30 32.21
C THR A 403 2.75 1.08 31.46
N ASN A 404 1.43 0.90 31.42
CA ASN A 404 0.74 -0.09 30.61
C ASN A 404 -0.19 0.62 29.63
N TYR A 405 0.17 0.63 28.36
CA TYR A 405 -0.59 1.30 27.32
C TYR A 405 -1.37 0.28 26.48
N ARG A 406 -2.68 0.48 26.42
CA ARG A 406 -3.59 -0.24 25.52
C ARG A 406 -4.12 0.74 24.48
N PRO A 407 -3.68 0.65 23.22
CA PRO A 407 -4.08 1.58 22.19
C PRO A 407 -5.56 1.45 21.86
N THR A 408 -6.18 2.59 21.54
CA THR A 408 -7.49 2.65 20.90
C THR A 408 -7.30 2.94 19.42
N PHE A 409 -7.93 2.12 18.58
CA PHE A 409 -7.83 2.19 17.13
C PHE A 409 -8.95 3.05 16.54
N LYS A 410 -8.60 3.83 15.52
CA LYS A 410 -9.52 4.55 14.65
C LYS A 410 -9.30 4.06 13.23
N ILE A 411 -10.28 3.39 12.64
CA ILE A 411 -10.18 2.91 11.25
C ILE A 411 -9.99 4.11 10.31
N ILE A 412 -8.98 4.02 9.44
CA ILE A 412 -8.74 4.96 8.34
C ILE A 412 -9.36 4.39 7.07
N SER A 413 -9.07 3.11 6.77
CA SER A 413 -9.63 2.40 5.62
C SER A 413 -9.89 0.95 5.97
N VAL A 414 -10.95 0.40 5.40
CA VAL A 414 -11.31 -1.03 5.46
C VAL A 414 -12.03 -1.38 4.17
N SER A 415 -11.57 -2.43 3.48
CA SER A 415 -12.17 -2.84 2.20
C SER A 415 -13.56 -3.48 2.41
N ASP A 416 -13.75 -4.21 3.51
CA ASP A 416 -15.05 -4.79 3.91
C ASP A 416 -15.27 -4.67 5.44
N PRO A 417 -16.14 -3.75 5.90
CA PRO A 417 -16.43 -3.54 7.32
C PRO A 417 -17.32 -4.62 7.94
N TYR A 418 -17.98 -5.47 7.14
CA TYR A 418 -18.70 -6.63 7.66
C TYR A 418 -17.72 -7.70 8.14
N MET A 419 -16.61 -7.86 7.42
CA MET A 419 -15.59 -8.85 7.74
C MET A 419 -14.72 -8.46 8.94
N LEU A 420 -14.33 -7.19 9.00
CA LEU A 420 -13.43 -6.65 10.02
C LEU A 420 -14.08 -5.45 10.69
N SER A 421 -14.32 -5.56 12.00
CA SER A 421 -14.86 -4.47 12.80
C SER A 421 -14.02 -4.22 14.04
N LEU A 422 -14.12 -3.03 14.63
CA LEU A 422 -13.57 -2.80 15.96
C LEU A 422 -14.49 -3.37 17.04
N SER A 423 -13.93 -3.67 18.21
CA SER A 423 -14.69 -3.91 19.44
C SER A 423 -15.42 -2.64 19.90
N HIS A 424 -16.41 -2.80 20.78
CA HIS A 424 -17.20 -1.68 21.32
C HIS A 424 -16.35 -0.61 22.03
N ASP A 425 -15.22 -0.99 22.62
CA ASP A 425 -14.27 -0.09 23.28
C ASP A 425 -13.16 0.43 22.34
N GLY A 426 -13.15 -0.01 21.08
CA GLY A 426 -12.16 0.38 20.07
C GLY A 426 -10.74 -0.15 20.32
N ARG A 427 -10.55 -1.11 21.24
CA ARG A 427 -9.22 -1.62 21.64
C ARG A 427 -8.82 -2.95 21.03
N ALA A 428 -9.75 -3.60 20.33
CA ALA A 428 -9.53 -4.87 19.68
C ALA A 428 -10.17 -4.89 18.29
N ILE A 429 -9.63 -5.73 17.41
CA ILE A 429 -10.22 -6.03 16.09
C ILE A 429 -10.99 -7.34 16.20
N LYS A 430 -12.21 -7.34 15.68
CA LYS A 430 -13.14 -8.47 15.64
C LYS A 430 -13.21 -9.04 14.24
N PHE A 431 -13.20 -10.36 14.16
CA PHE A 431 -13.34 -11.13 12.93
C PHE A 431 -14.70 -11.82 12.89
N THR A 432 -15.38 -11.80 11.75
CA THR A 432 -16.68 -12.47 11.58
C THR A 432 -16.55 -13.88 11.03
N GLU A 433 -15.57 -14.15 10.17
CA GLU A 433 -15.34 -15.45 9.55
C GLU A 433 -13.96 -16.04 9.87
N THR A 434 -13.83 -17.35 9.64
CA THR A 434 -12.58 -18.07 9.82
C THR A 434 -11.59 -17.74 8.70
N GLY A 435 -10.35 -17.40 9.04
CA GLY A 435 -9.33 -17.09 8.07
C GLY A 435 -7.95 -16.98 8.68
N VAL A 436 -6.99 -16.52 7.87
CA VAL A 436 -5.64 -16.23 8.30
C VAL A 436 -5.43 -14.73 8.24
N VAL A 437 -4.88 -14.17 9.30
CA VAL A 437 -4.63 -12.76 9.46
C VAL A 437 -3.14 -12.52 9.47
N LYS A 438 -2.67 -11.60 8.63
CA LYS A 438 -1.35 -10.99 8.70
C LYS A 438 -1.52 -9.56 9.19
N PHE A 439 -0.81 -9.19 10.25
CA PHE A 439 -0.91 -7.85 10.80
C PHE A 439 0.46 -7.25 11.08
N VAL A 440 0.45 -5.93 11.19
CA VAL A 440 1.58 -5.13 11.62
C VAL A 440 1.09 -4.00 12.51
N PHE A 441 1.79 -3.82 13.61
CA PHE A 441 1.58 -2.79 14.60
C PHE A 441 2.86 -1.97 14.67
N HIS A 442 2.78 -0.66 14.45
CA HIS A 442 3.88 0.28 14.66
C HIS A 442 3.44 1.36 15.61
N GLN A 443 4.16 1.62 16.70
CA GLN A 443 3.84 2.67 17.65
C GLN A 443 5.04 3.58 17.85
N ALA A 444 4.86 4.88 17.63
CA ALA A 444 5.86 5.88 18.00
C ALA A 444 5.74 6.23 19.48
N LEU A 445 6.88 6.29 20.17
CA LEU A 445 6.92 6.57 21.60
C LEU A 445 8.10 7.45 21.97
N TYR A 446 7.94 8.24 23.02
CA TYR A 446 8.99 9.02 23.65
C TYR A 446 9.20 8.52 25.07
N SER A 447 10.43 8.11 25.39
CA SER A 447 10.75 7.51 26.70
C SER A 447 11.66 8.37 27.56
N MET A 448 11.32 8.47 28.85
CA MET A 448 12.05 9.19 29.89
C MET A 448 12.35 8.26 31.07
N GLY A 449 13.64 8.09 31.38
CA GLY A 449 14.11 7.29 32.51
C GLY A 449 15.17 6.25 32.11
N HIS A 450 16.13 6.02 33.00
CA HIS A 450 17.20 5.03 32.78
C HIS A 450 16.69 3.59 32.77
N THR A 451 15.60 3.31 33.49
CA THR A 451 14.93 2.01 33.50
C THR A 451 14.33 1.65 32.14
N CYS A 452 13.86 2.64 31.36
CA CYS A 452 13.42 2.44 29.98
C CYS A 452 14.53 1.87 29.10
N VAL A 453 15.78 2.30 29.32
CA VAL A 453 16.94 1.84 28.54
C VAL A 453 17.36 0.44 28.97
N ARG A 454 17.42 0.23 30.29
CA ARG A 454 17.90 -1.03 30.86
C ARG A 454 16.95 -2.20 30.60
N GLU A 455 15.67 -2.01 30.94
CA GLU A 455 14.65 -3.05 30.88
C GLU A 455 13.85 -3.04 29.58
N GLY A 456 13.80 -1.92 28.83
CA GLY A 456 13.12 -1.84 27.54
C GLY A 456 11.59 -1.91 27.61
N PHE A 457 10.98 -2.13 26.44
CA PHE A 457 9.54 -2.25 26.23
C PHE A 457 9.19 -3.64 25.71
N SER A 458 8.03 -4.15 26.12
CA SER A 458 7.47 -5.39 25.57
C SER A 458 6.10 -5.10 24.97
N LEU A 459 5.95 -5.36 23.67
CA LEU A 459 4.70 -5.29 22.94
C LEU A 459 4.13 -6.71 22.85
N ILE A 460 2.99 -6.91 23.48
CA ILE A 460 2.30 -8.20 23.53
C ILE A 460 1.03 -8.09 22.69
N SER A 461 0.79 -9.12 21.88
CA SER A 461 -0.49 -9.31 21.18
C SER A 461 -1.22 -10.48 21.78
N TYR A 462 -2.53 -10.32 21.95
CA TYR A 462 -3.42 -11.34 22.49
C TYR A 462 -4.48 -11.69 21.46
N ILE A 463 -4.82 -12.98 21.42
CA ILE A 463 -6.04 -13.46 20.78
C ILE A 463 -7.03 -13.85 21.88
N ASN A 464 -8.22 -13.27 21.84
CA ASN A 464 -9.33 -13.70 22.65
C ASN A 464 -10.14 -14.72 21.85
N ARG A 465 -10.17 -15.96 22.35
CA ARG A 465 -11.03 -17.02 21.83
C ARG A 465 -12.04 -17.39 22.90
N ASN A 466 -13.33 -17.18 22.62
CA ASN A 466 -14.43 -17.52 23.54
C ASN A 466 -14.24 -16.97 24.98
N GLY A 467 -13.71 -15.75 25.13
CA GLY A 467 -13.47 -15.11 26.42
C GLY A 467 -12.09 -15.40 27.05
N THR A 468 -11.31 -16.33 26.51
CA THR A 468 -9.96 -16.63 26.98
C THR A 468 -8.92 -15.85 26.19
N ASN A 469 -8.14 -15.00 26.87
CA ASN A 469 -7.01 -14.29 26.27
C ASN A 469 -5.78 -15.20 26.26
N ARG A 470 -5.26 -15.49 25.07
CA ARG A 470 -4.00 -16.20 24.87
C ARG A 470 -2.99 -15.26 24.22
N GLU A 471 -1.76 -15.27 24.71
CA GLU A 471 -0.64 -14.56 24.08
C GLU A 471 -0.35 -15.16 22.70
N LEU A 472 -0.35 -14.31 21.66
CA LEU A 472 0.00 -14.67 20.28
C LEU A 472 1.50 -14.46 20.04
N MET A 473 2.02 -13.29 20.40
CA MET A 473 3.43 -12.95 20.26
C MET A 473 3.81 -11.86 21.25
N ASN A 474 5.09 -11.84 21.60
CA ASN A 474 5.73 -10.81 22.39
C ASN A 474 6.97 -10.32 21.66
N VAL A 475 7.06 -9.01 21.46
CA VAL A 475 8.19 -8.35 20.81
C VAL A 475 8.82 -7.38 21.78
N PHE A 476 10.14 -7.50 21.94
CA PHE A 476 10.92 -6.63 22.78
C PHE A 476 11.54 -5.48 21.98
N LYS A 477 11.68 -4.30 22.57
CA LYS A 477 12.50 -3.20 22.03
C LYS A 477 13.19 -2.47 23.17
N SER A 478 14.50 -2.26 23.05
CA SER A 478 15.26 -1.42 23.99
C SER A 478 14.84 0.04 23.87
N GLY A 479 14.58 0.70 25.01
CA GLY A 479 14.26 2.12 25.04
C GLY A 479 15.49 3.02 25.00
N VAL A 480 15.28 4.32 24.76
CA VAL A 480 16.34 5.34 24.79
C VAL A 480 15.88 6.53 25.62
N ASN A 481 16.77 7.03 26.47
CA ASN A 481 16.43 8.12 27.38
C ASN A 481 16.32 9.45 26.64
N TYR A 482 15.21 10.17 26.82
CA TYR A 482 14.91 11.48 26.22
C TYR A 482 14.93 11.50 24.68
N ARG A 483 14.53 10.40 24.03
CA ARG A 483 14.48 10.28 22.58
C ARG A 483 13.15 9.72 22.10
N ASP A 484 12.76 10.15 20.90
CA ASP A 484 11.71 9.51 20.11
C ASP A 484 12.23 8.21 19.51
N THR A 485 11.48 7.14 19.71
CA THR A 485 11.75 5.83 19.14
C THR A 485 10.44 5.24 18.63
N SER A 486 10.52 4.04 18.05
CA SER A 486 9.33 3.30 17.67
C SER A 486 9.49 1.82 17.98
N ILE A 487 8.37 1.19 18.32
CA ILE A 487 8.26 -0.25 18.51
C ILE A 487 7.34 -0.81 17.43
N SER A 488 7.73 -1.92 16.83
CA SER A 488 6.93 -2.59 15.82
C SER A 488 6.83 -4.08 16.07
N ALA A 489 5.65 -4.64 15.81
CA ALA A 489 5.41 -6.07 15.79
C ALA A 489 4.69 -6.44 14.50
N SER A 490 5.03 -7.58 13.94
CA SER A 490 4.28 -8.17 12.83
C SER A 490 4.24 -9.67 13.01
N GLY A 491 3.11 -10.26 12.64
CA GLY A 491 3.03 -11.69 12.49
C GLY A 491 1.75 -12.14 11.80
N ALA A 492 1.65 -13.46 11.62
CA ALA A 492 0.52 -14.12 10.99
C ALA A 492 -0.07 -15.18 11.93
N THR A 493 -1.40 -15.27 11.98
CA THR A 493 -2.11 -16.28 12.78
C THR A 493 -3.47 -16.61 12.18
N LYS A 494 -3.97 -17.81 12.47
CA LYS A 494 -5.34 -18.23 12.15
C LYS A 494 -6.32 -17.66 13.17
N VAL A 495 -7.44 -17.15 12.69
CA VAL A 495 -8.55 -16.61 13.49
C VAL A 495 -9.85 -17.35 13.16
N GLY A 496 -10.71 -17.47 14.17
CA GLY A 496 -12.07 -17.98 14.03
C GLY A 496 -13.12 -16.88 13.98
N ALA A 497 -14.34 -17.25 13.62
CA ALA A 497 -15.51 -16.40 13.74
C ALA A 497 -15.72 -15.95 15.20
N GLY A 498 -15.75 -14.64 15.43
CA GLY A 498 -15.94 -14.04 16.77
C GLY A 498 -14.65 -13.84 17.57
N ASP A 499 -13.48 -14.25 17.07
CA ASP A 499 -12.20 -13.99 17.73
C ASP A 499 -11.92 -12.48 17.78
N LEU A 500 -11.18 -12.05 18.81
CA LEU A 500 -10.70 -10.66 18.94
C LEU A 500 -9.17 -10.64 19.05
N ILE A 501 -8.51 -9.73 18.34
CA ILE A 501 -7.07 -9.46 18.51
C ILE A 501 -6.89 -8.11 19.20
N SER A 502 -6.09 -8.09 20.28
CA SER A 502 -5.79 -6.87 21.05
C SER A 502 -4.29 -6.76 21.34
N PHE A 503 -3.84 -5.55 21.65
CA PHE A 503 -2.42 -5.23 21.83
C PHE A 503 -2.20 -4.48 23.14
N GLU A 504 -1.04 -4.72 23.75
CA GLU A 504 -0.63 -4.06 24.99
C GLU A 504 0.87 -3.80 24.97
N ILE A 505 1.26 -2.57 25.32
CA ILE A 505 2.66 -2.20 25.51
C ILE A 505 2.92 -2.10 27.01
N LEU A 506 3.81 -2.95 27.49
CA LEU A 506 4.30 -2.95 28.86
C LEU A 506 5.61 -2.18 28.94
N SER A 507 5.67 -1.25 29.88
CA SER A 507 6.87 -0.50 30.23
C SER A 507 7.16 -0.58 31.74
N PRO A 508 8.42 -0.46 32.16
CA PRO A 508 8.82 -0.54 33.57
C PRO A 508 8.18 0.54 34.44
N ALA A 509 7.96 0.26 35.72
CA ALA A 509 7.26 1.19 36.64
C ALA A 509 7.96 2.56 36.82
N GLN A 510 9.29 2.63 36.64
CA GLN A 510 10.06 3.87 36.73
C GLN A 510 10.34 4.50 35.34
N CYS A 511 9.66 4.03 34.30
CA CYS A 511 9.79 4.50 32.93
C CYS A 511 8.57 5.36 32.56
N ASN A 512 8.80 6.64 32.29
CA ASN A 512 7.76 7.55 31.83
C ASN A 512 7.73 7.59 30.31
N VAL A 513 6.65 7.07 29.71
CA VAL A 513 6.49 6.99 28.25
C VAL A 513 5.31 7.84 27.78
N ARG A 514 5.50 8.57 26.67
CA ARG A 514 4.41 9.17 25.89
C ARG A 514 4.24 8.39 24.60
N TYR A 515 3.01 8.08 24.25
CA TYR A 515 2.64 7.37 23.01
C TYR A 515 1.98 8.34 22.05
N PHE A 516 2.54 8.48 20.84
CA PHE A 516 2.02 9.39 19.81
C PHE A 516 0.98 8.71 18.93
N GLY A 517 0.13 9.49 18.29
CA GLY A 517 -0.91 9.04 17.39
C GLY A 517 -1.49 10.25 16.66
N ASP A 518 -0.80 10.66 15.60
CA ASP A 518 -1.16 11.81 14.75
C ASP A 518 -1.21 11.39 13.27
N SER A 519 -1.73 12.26 12.40
CA SER A 519 -1.91 11.98 10.97
C SER A 519 -0.61 11.90 10.16
N SER A 520 0.56 11.89 10.80
CA SER A 520 1.86 11.84 10.12
C SER A 520 2.31 10.42 9.72
N GLY A 521 1.37 9.46 9.61
CA GLY A 521 1.65 8.07 9.24
C GLY A 521 2.35 7.24 10.31
N ILE A 522 2.70 7.83 11.45
CA ILE A 522 3.22 7.11 12.63
C ILE A 522 2.08 6.49 13.43
N SER A 523 2.41 5.48 14.24
CA SER A 523 1.42 4.86 15.14
C SER A 523 0.26 4.22 14.39
N MET A 524 0.60 3.45 13.35
CA MET A 524 -0.33 2.80 12.43
C MET A 524 -0.42 1.30 12.71
N PHE A 525 -1.64 0.79 12.57
CA PHE A 525 -1.95 -0.62 12.57
C PHE A 525 -2.51 -1.00 11.20
N SER A 526 -1.90 -1.99 10.55
CA SER A 526 -2.36 -2.50 9.26
C SER A 526 -2.52 -4.01 9.32
N LEU A 527 -3.54 -4.51 8.63
CA LEU A 527 -3.96 -5.90 8.68
C LEU A 527 -4.52 -6.34 7.33
N ILE A 528 -4.21 -7.57 6.93
CA ILE A 528 -4.90 -8.27 5.85
C ILE A 528 -5.45 -9.58 6.41
N TRP A 529 -6.75 -9.79 6.22
CA TRP A 529 -7.43 -11.05 6.46
C TRP A 529 -7.60 -11.78 5.12
N ILE A 530 -7.33 -13.07 5.10
CA ILE A 530 -7.42 -13.92 3.91
C ILE A 530 -8.24 -15.17 4.28
N PRO A 531 -9.22 -15.59 3.45
CA PRO A 531 -10.00 -16.78 3.72
C PRO A 531 -9.13 -18.03 3.90
N SER A 532 -9.52 -18.94 4.81
CA SER A 532 -8.77 -20.17 5.05
C SER A 532 -8.81 -21.18 3.90
N ALA A 533 -9.68 -20.95 2.90
CA ALA A 533 -9.73 -21.77 1.69
C ALA A 533 -8.48 -21.61 0.81
N VAL A 534 -7.86 -20.42 0.83
CA VAL A 534 -6.72 -20.06 -0.02
C VAL A 534 -5.47 -19.66 0.78
N SER A 535 -5.50 -19.80 2.12
CA SER A 535 -4.40 -19.40 2.99
C SER A 535 -4.17 -20.33 4.18
N SER A 536 -2.92 -20.40 4.62
CA SER A 536 -2.51 -21.10 5.83
C SER A 536 -1.44 -20.30 6.58
N ALA A 537 -1.31 -20.52 7.89
CA ALA A 537 -0.24 -19.91 8.67
C ALA A 537 0.31 -20.86 9.73
N ILE A 538 1.61 -20.77 9.93
CA ILE A 538 2.35 -21.49 10.97
C ILE A 538 3.10 -20.48 11.83
N SER A 539 3.13 -20.72 13.14
CA SER A 539 3.96 -19.99 14.08
C SER A 539 4.86 -20.95 14.84
N ALA A 540 6.11 -20.53 15.02
CA ALA A 540 7.12 -21.29 15.75
C ALA A 540 7.99 -20.36 16.59
N THR A 541 8.64 -20.94 17.59
CA THR A 541 9.60 -20.26 18.47
C THR A 541 10.95 -20.93 18.32
N VAL A 542 12.03 -20.24 18.67
CA VAL A 542 13.37 -20.84 18.57
C VAL A 542 13.52 -21.90 19.67
N SER A 543 14.05 -23.07 19.28
CA SER A 543 14.27 -24.20 20.18
C SER A 543 15.29 -23.87 21.26
N VAL A 544 15.13 -24.49 22.43
CA VAL A 544 16.13 -24.43 23.51
C VAL A 544 17.40 -25.20 23.13
N THR A 545 17.25 -26.26 22.34
CA THR A 545 18.35 -27.11 21.90
C THR A 545 19.04 -26.53 20.67
N GLY A 546 20.36 -26.54 20.63
CA GLY A 546 21.13 -26.15 19.43
C GLY A 546 21.29 -24.64 19.20
N LEU A 547 20.95 -23.81 20.20
CA LEU A 547 21.12 -22.36 20.12
C LEU A 547 22.58 -21.96 19.80
N PRO A 548 22.81 -21.14 18.76
CA PRO A 548 24.15 -20.71 18.42
C PRO A 548 24.66 -19.66 19.42
N THR A 549 25.58 -20.07 20.30
CA THR A 549 26.29 -19.19 21.25
C THR A 549 27.78 -19.11 20.93
N GLY A 550 28.43 -18.02 21.35
CA GLY A 550 29.85 -17.77 21.12
C GLY A 550 30.14 -17.11 19.76
N ALA A 551 31.21 -17.55 19.09
CA ALA A 551 31.57 -17.04 17.77
C ALA A 551 30.71 -17.71 16.70
N VAL A 552 29.56 -17.10 16.40
CA VAL A 552 28.57 -17.62 15.46
C VAL A 552 28.88 -17.12 14.06
N ARG A 553 29.07 -18.05 13.10
CA ARG A 553 29.25 -17.75 11.68
C ARG A 553 28.33 -18.63 10.84
N ASN A 554 27.37 -18.00 10.14
CA ASN A 554 26.39 -18.66 9.27
C ASN A 554 25.78 -19.93 9.89
N LYS A 555 25.32 -19.84 11.14
CA LYS A 555 24.65 -20.96 11.83
C LYS A 555 23.14 -20.87 11.63
N LEU A 556 22.51 -22.00 11.33
CA LEU A 556 21.06 -22.11 11.24
C LEU A 556 20.43 -22.11 12.63
N LEU A 557 19.22 -21.57 12.72
CA LEU A 557 18.38 -21.63 13.91
C LEU A 557 17.48 -22.86 13.90
N ASP A 558 17.35 -23.48 15.07
CA ASP A 558 16.41 -24.57 15.32
C ASP A 558 15.10 -23.99 15.85
N PHE A 559 13.97 -24.51 15.40
CA PHE A 559 12.63 -24.04 15.73
C PHE A 559 11.77 -25.15 16.35
N THR A 560 10.83 -24.73 17.20
CA THR A 560 9.76 -25.56 17.76
C THR A 560 8.42 -24.94 17.40
N GLN A 561 7.57 -25.72 16.74
CA GLN A 561 6.28 -25.24 16.28
C GLN A 561 5.30 -25.04 17.44
N VAL A 562 4.58 -23.92 17.43
CA VAL A 562 3.61 -23.55 18.47
C VAL A 562 2.17 -23.63 17.96
N SER A 563 1.96 -23.43 16.65
CA SER A 563 0.65 -23.54 15.99
C SER A 563 0.30 -24.99 15.63
N SER A 564 -0.96 -25.21 15.23
CA SER A 564 -1.42 -26.47 14.62
C SER A 564 -0.63 -26.81 13.36
N ASN A 565 -0.46 -28.11 13.09
CA ASN A 565 0.11 -28.58 11.83
C ASN A 565 -0.84 -28.26 10.68
N GLU A 566 -0.28 -27.71 9.61
CA GLU A 566 -0.99 -27.44 8.36
C GLU A 566 -0.40 -28.33 7.26
N LYS A 567 -1.16 -28.58 6.19
CA LYS A 567 -0.70 -29.44 5.09
C LYS A 567 0.35 -28.74 4.23
N GLN A 568 0.12 -27.46 3.96
CA GLN A 568 0.87 -26.64 3.01
C GLN A 568 2.25 -26.21 3.50
N ILE A 569 2.38 -25.99 4.82
CA ILE A 569 3.63 -25.58 5.47
C ILE A 569 3.90 -26.52 6.64
N GLN A 570 5.08 -27.14 6.64
CA GLN A 570 5.47 -28.05 7.72
C GLN A 570 6.90 -27.75 8.18
N LEU A 571 7.13 -27.84 9.48
CA LEU A 571 8.48 -27.88 10.03
C LEU A 571 9.04 -29.30 9.85
N VAL A 572 10.21 -29.44 9.22
CA VAL A 572 10.82 -30.75 8.98
C VAL A 572 11.13 -31.42 10.33
N SER A 573 10.60 -32.62 10.54
CA SER A 573 10.66 -33.32 11.84
C SER A 573 11.81 -34.32 11.95
N SER A 574 12.33 -34.84 10.84
CA SER A 574 13.33 -35.91 10.83
C SER A 574 14.48 -35.66 9.85
N GLY A 575 15.69 -36.16 10.18
CA GLY A 575 16.88 -36.06 9.34
C GLY A 575 17.80 -34.89 9.70
N GLN A 576 18.81 -34.61 8.87
CA GLN A 576 19.79 -33.55 9.11
C GLN A 576 19.20 -32.12 9.03
N LEU A 577 18.06 -31.98 8.34
CA LEU A 577 17.32 -30.74 8.17
C LEU A 577 16.25 -30.52 9.26
N ALA A 578 16.12 -31.47 10.20
CA ALA A 578 15.10 -31.43 11.23
C ALA A 578 15.19 -30.14 12.07
N GLN A 579 14.03 -29.57 12.39
CA GLN A 579 13.84 -28.35 13.18
C GLN A 579 14.45 -27.07 12.57
N LYS A 580 15.18 -27.15 11.46
CA LYS A 580 15.87 -26.01 10.83
C LYS A 580 15.15 -25.46 9.61
N TYR A 581 14.43 -26.33 8.91
CA TYR A 581 13.80 -26.01 7.64
C TYR A 581 12.28 -26.11 7.71
N PHE A 582 11.62 -25.14 7.10
CA PHE A 582 10.19 -25.21 6.79
C PHE A 582 10.03 -25.61 5.32
N ILE A 583 9.19 -26.61 5.05
CA ILE A 583 8.89 -27.10 3.71
C ILE A 583 7.52 -26.58 3.26
N PHE A 584 7.47 -26.12 2.01
CA PHE A 584 6.24 -25.77 1.31
C PHE A 584 5.88 -26.87 0.30
N THR A 585 4.66 -27.36 0.35
CA THR A 585 4.20 -28.47 -0.52
C THR A 585 3.40 -27.99 -1.73
N GLU A 586 3.00 -26.72 -1.75
CA GLU A 586 2.14 -26.15 -2.79
C GLU A 586 2.75 -24.85 -3.35
N LYS A 587 2.42 -24.54 -4.60
CA LYS A 587 2.81 -23.28 -5.24
C LYS A 587 1.99 -22.15 -4.61
N GLY A 588 2.65 -21.03 -4.32
CA GLY A 588 1.99 -19.90 -3.67
C GLY A 588 2.94 -18.75 -3.39
N VAL A 589 2.44 -17.77 -2.64
CA VAL A 589 3.23 -16.69 -2.05
C VAL A 589 3.36 -16.91 -0.55
N ALA A 590 4.58 -16.79 -0.03
CA ALA A 590 4.87 -16.86 1.39
C ALA A 590 5.29 -15.49 1.94
N SER A 591 4.77 -15.12 3.12
CA SER A 591 5.18 -13.93 3.87
C SER A 591 5.65 -14.31 5.26
N LEU A 592 6.89 -13.97 5.58
CA LEU A 592 7.58 -14.31 6.82
C LEU A 592 7.80 -13.06 7.67
N ALA A 593 7.50 -13.17 8.96
CA ALA A 593 7.94 -12.21 9.97
C ALA A 593 8.67 -12.96 11.08
N PHE A 594 9.94 -12.60 11.30
CA PHE A 594 10.79 -13.18 12.33
C PHE A 594 11.33 -12.08 13.24
N ASN A 595 11.12 -12.24 14.54
CA ASN A 595 11.66 -11.37 15.58
C ASN A 595 12.63 -12.19 16.42
N LEU A 596 13.82 -11.65 16.66
CA LEU A 596 14.87 -12.28 17.46
C LEU A 596 15.22 -11.38 18.63
N LYS A 597 15.11 -11.89 19.86
CA LYS A 597 15.58 -11.21 21.08
C LYS A 597 16.81 -11.93 21.64
N LEU A 598 17.89 -11.17 21.82
CA LEU A 598 19.19 -11.72 22.17
C LEU A 598 20.08 -10.75 22.97
N ILE A 599 21.18 -11.28 23.50
CA ILE A 599 22.30 -10.57 24.11
C ILE A 599 23.54 -10.90 23.29
N HIS A 600 24.24 -9.89 22.78
CA HIS A 600 25.43 -10.08 21.97
C HIS A 600 26.46 -8.95 22.11
N SER A 601 27.71 -9.26 21.81
CA SER A 601 28.80 -8.28 21.69
C SER A 601 29.25 -8.09 20.24
N CYS A 602 28.46 -8.56 19.27
CA CYS A 602 28.72 -8.39 17.83
C CYS A 602 28.74 -6.91 17.46
N ASN A 603 29.67 -6.52 16.58
CA ASN A 603 29.64 -5.20 15.95
C ASN A 603 28.47 -5.08 14.97
N VAL A 604 28.27 -6.14 14.18
CA VAL A 604 27.12 -6.29 13.30
C VAL A 604 26.63 -7.74 13.40
N LEU A 605 25.37 -7.92 13.72
CA LEU A 605 24.66 -9.20 13.64
C LEU A 605 23.95 -9.25 12.28
N LYS A 606 24.17 -10.29 11.49
CA LYS A 606 23.47 -10.52 10.22
C LYS A 606 22.47 -11.64 10.39
N MET A 607 21.25 -11.38 9.94
CA MET A 607 20.14 -12.31 9.93
C MET A 607 19.69 -12.49 8.50
N THR A 608 19.85 -13.70 7.97
CA THR A 608 19.58 -13.99 6.56
C THR A 608 18.55 -15.09 6.46
N LEU A 609 17.54 -14.84 5.64
CA LEU A 609 16.56 -15.83 5.23
C LEU A 609 17.07 -16.51 3.96
N ASN A 610 17.21 -17.82 4.03
CA ASN A 610 17.72 -18.64 2.95
C ASN A 610 16.59 -19.50 2.37
N GLN A 611 16.55 -19.59 1.05
CA GLN A 611 15.68 -20.49 0.30
C GLN A 611 16.53 -21.58 -0.35
N LEU A 612 16.03 -22.81 -0.32
CA LEU A 612 16.59 -23.97 -0.99
C LEU A 612 15.49 -24.58 -1.86
N THR A 613 15.76 -24.63 -3.16
CA THR A 613 14.86 -25.25 -4.15
C THR A 613 15.53 -26.53 -4.64
N MET A 614 14.75 -27.57 -4.99
CA MET A 614 15.31 -28.85 -5.43
C MET A 614 16.26 -28.72 -6.65
N ASP A 615 16.09 -27.68 -7.48
CA ASP A 615 16.95 -27.39 -8.63
C ASP A 615 18.31 -26.77 -8.26
N HIS A 616 18.43 -26.19 -7.06
CA HIS A 616 19.63 -25.52 -6.58
C HIS A 616 20.15 -26.20 -5.32
N MET A 617 21.25 -26.95 -5.45
CA MET A 617 21.90 -27.67 -4.35
C MET A 617 22.50 -26.75 -3.26
N GLN A 618 22.50 -25.42 -3.44
CA GLN A 618 22.99 -24.45 -2.45
C GLN A 618 21.90 -23.46 -2.02
N PRO A 619 21.83 -23.11 -0.72
CA PRO A 619 20.86 -22.14 -0.22
C PRO A 619 21.14 -20.75 -0.78
N THR A 620 20.10 -20.10 -1.32
CA THR A 620 20.15 -18.72 -1.82
C THR A 620 19.57 -17.77 -0.80
N ALA A 621 20.23 -16.62 -0.57
CA ALA A 621 19.73 -15.60 0.34
C ALA A 621 18.61 -14.79 -0.32
N ILE A 622 17.42 -14.79 0.27
CA ILE A 622 16.22 -14.13 -0.28
C ILE A 622 15.86 -12.83 0.45
N ALA A 623 16.30 -12.66 1.68
CA ALA A 623 16.19 -11.42 2.42
C ALA A 623 17.26 -11.37 3.51
N GLN A 624 17.73 -10.17 3.82
CA GLN A 624 18.69 -9.95 4.90
C GLN A 624 18.28 -8.75 5.74
N GLN A 625 18.50 -8.88 7.05
CA GLN A 625 18.47 -7.79 8.00
C GLN A 625 19.77 -7.81 8.80
N ILE A 626 20.23 -6.63 9.22
CA ILE A 626 21.34 -6.52 10.16
C ILE A 626 20.85 -5.97 11.50
N GLY A 627 21.55 -6.26 12.59
CA GLY A 627 21.47 -5.53 13.85
C GLY A 627 22.84 -4.94 14.15
N GLY A 628 22.91 -3.68 14.59
CA GLY A 628 24.18 -3.11 15.04
C GLY A 628 24.54 -3.52 16.46
N GLN A 629 25.36 -2.71 17.10
CA GLN A 629 25.76 -2.93 18.49
C GLN A 629 24.58 -2.79 19.45
N MET A 630 24.65 -3.49 20.58
CA MET A 630 23.68 -3.31 21.66
C MET A 630 23.74 -1.88 22.21
N PRO A 631 22.59 -1.21 22.43
CA PRO A 631 22.56 0.09 23.08
C PRO A 631 23.19 0.03 24.47
N GLU A 632 23.99 1.03 24.82
CA GLU A 632 24.66 1.11 26.11
C GLU A 632 23.66 1.08 27.27
N GLY A 633 23.88 0.19 28.24
CA GLY A 633 23.02 0.02 29.41
C GLY A 633 21.78 -0.89 29.21
N SER A 634 21.47 -1.31 27.98
CA SER A 634 20.39 -2.26 27.71
C SER A 634 20.79 -3.71 28.07
N ILE A 635 19.85 -4.48 28.61
CA ILE A 635 20.08 -5.90 28.93
C ILE A 635 19.86 -6.77 27.68
N TRP A 636 18.85 -6.42 26.89
CA TRP A 636 18.43 -7.17 25.70
C TRP A 636 18.38 -6.24 24.49
N THR A 637 18.55 -6.82 23.31
CA THR A 637 18.25 -6.16 22.03
C THR A 637 17.37 -7.07 21.18
N SER A 638 16.74 -6.49 20.16
CA SER A 638 15.93 -7.22 19.20
C SER A 638 16.23 -6.82 17.77
N VAL A 639 16.11 -7.80 16.87
CA VAL A 639 16.24 -7.61 15.42
C VAL A 639 15.05 -8.30 14.75
N SER A 640 14.41 -7.60 13.83
CA SER A 640 13.22 -8.07 13.11
C SER A 640 13.48 -8.14 11.60
N LEU A 641 13.18 -9.29 10.99
CA LEU A 641 13.26 -9.53 9.55
C LEU A 641 11.86 -9.82 9.02
N ARG A 642 11.49 -9.14 7.93
CA ARG A 642 10.22 -9.32 7.25
C ARG A 642 10.45 -9.51 5.77
N ALA A 643 9.81 -10.48 5.14
CA ALA A 643 10.02 -10.74 3.72
C ALA A 643 8.83 -11.47 3.12
N SER A 644 8.52 -11.13 1.87
CA SER A 644 7.50 -11.80 1.07
C SER A 644 8.11 -12.32 -0.24
N PHE A 645 7.84 -13.58 -0.60
CA PHE A 645 8.50 -14.27 -1.71
C PHE A 645 7.66 -15.42 -2.26
N GLY A 646 7.88 -15.76 -3.53
CA GLY A 646 7.21 -16.87 -4.20
C GLY A 646 7.78 -18.23 -3.78
N VAL A 647 6.90 -19.21 -3.60
CA VAL A 647 7.24 -20.58 -3.26
C VAL A 647 6.60 -21.57 -4.24
N HIS A 648 7.29 -22.68 -4.44
CA HIS A 648 6.84 -23.81 -5.25
C HIS A 648 6.83 -25.08 -4.39
N ASN A 649 6.21 -26.15 -4.89
CA ASN A 649 6.26 -27.44 -4.23
C ASN A 649 7.71 -27.90 -4.03
N GLY A 650 8.06 -28.26 -2.79
CA GLY A 650 9.40 -28.70 -2.40
C GLY A 650 10.34 -27.55 -2.03
N THR A 651 9.85 -26.30 -1.95
CA THR A 651 10.66 -25.17 -1.49
C THR A 651 10.94 -25.31 0.01
N LEU A 652 12.20 -25.19 0.40
CA LEU A 652 12.66 -25.23 1.78
C LEU A 652 13.20 -23.86 2.19
N ILE A 653 12.86 -23.39 3.39
CA ILE A 653 13.40 -22.13 3.93
C ILE A 653 14.08 -22.35 5.28
N SER A 654 15.12 -21.57 5.55
CA SER A 654 15.82 -21.58 6.84
C SER A 654 16.33 -20.18 7.20
N VAL A 655 16.52 -19.93 8.50
CA VAL A 655 17.07 -18.67 9.00
C VAL A 655 18.47 -18.91 9.53
N SER A 656 19.44 -18.14 9.03
CA SER A 656 20.84 -18.18 9.49
C SER A 656 21.24 -16.90 10.21
N LEU A 657 22.07 -17.06 11.24
CA LEU A 657 22.71 -15.98 11.98
C LEU A 657 24.22 -15.95 11.77
N ASP A 658 24.77 -14.75 11.63
CA ASP A 658 26.20 -14.48 11.54
C ASP A 658 26.58 -13.27 12.40
N CYS A 659 27.54 -13.46 13.30
CA CYS A 659 28.04 -12.42 14.21
C CYS A 659 29.39 -11.90 13.71
N VAL A 660 29.38 -10.72 13.10
CA VAL A 660 30.59 -10.08 12.61
C VAL A 660 31.30 -9.38 13.78
N ARG A 661 32.46 -9.92 14.15
CA ARG A 661 33.33 -9.42 15.24
C ARG A 661 32.59 -9.29 16.58
N GLY A 662 32.67 -10.33 17.40
CA GLY A 662 32.06 -10.39 18.73
C GLY A 662 31.56 -11.79 19.00
N ARG A 663 30.61 -11.92 19.93
CA ARG A 663 29.97 -13.19 20.28
C ARG A 663 28.49 -13.00 20.55
N ILE A 664 27.70 -14.04 20.31
CA ILE A 664 26.32 -14.14 20.80
C ILE A 664 26.38 -14.79 22.18
N ASN A 665 25.90 -14.08 23.20
CA ASN A 665 25.96 -14.58 24.58
C ASN A 665 24.73 -15.42 24.91
N GLN A 666 23.55 -14.93 24.54
CA GLN A 666 22.28 -15.59 24.85
C GLN A 666 21.23 -15.23 23.82
N ILE A 667 20.40 -16.20 23.42
CA ILE A 667 19.19 -16.00 22.63
C ILE A 667 18.02 -16.44 23.51
N THR A 668 16.96 -15.64 23.58
CA THR A 668 15.77 -16.06 24.33
C THR A 668 14.99 -17.10 23.51
N HIS A 669 14.51 -18.15 24.18
CA HIS A 669 13.62 -19.17 23.62
C HIS A 669 12.16 -18.91 24.01
N GLU A 670 11.93 -18.36 25.21
CA GLU A 670 10.63 -17.92 25.70
C GLU A 670 10.46 -16.40 25.52
N HIS A 671 9.25 -15.96 25.18
CA HIS A 671 8.80 -14.56 25.14
C HIS A 671 9.81 -13.57 24.52
N GLY A 672 9.78 -13.42 23.20
CA GLY A 672 10.58 -12.42 22.47
C GLY A 672 11.20 -12.89 21.17
N THR A 673 11.31 -14.21 20.95
CA THR A 673 11.80 -14.78 19.70
C THR A 673 10.75 -15.67 19.06
N SER A 674 10.20 -15.22 17.93
CA SER A 674 9.11 -15.91 17.24
C SER A 674 9.21 -15.73 15.74
N ILE A 675 8.92 -16.80 15.00
CA ILE A 675 8.73 -16.79 13.56
C ILE A 675 7.25 -17.05 13.25
N SER A 676 6.70 -16.29 12.31
CA SER A 676 5.38 -16.51 11.75
C SER A 676 5.47 -16.48 10.23
N ILE A 677 4.84 -17.47 9.61
CA ILE A 677 4.86 -17.66 8.15
C ILE A 677 3.41 -17.77 7.70
N LEU A 678 3.05 -16.92 6.76
CA LEU A 678 1.81 -16.96 5.99
C LEU A 678 2.10 -17.61 4.64
N TRP A 679 1.23 -18.48 4.17
CA TRP A 679 1.19 -18.97 2.79
C TRP A 679 -0.17 -18.66 2.18
N ILE A 680 -0.16 -18.28 0.91
CA ILE A 680 -1.32 -17.90 0.11
C ILE A 680 -1.22 -18.60 -1.23
N SER A 681 -2.35 -19.12 -1.73
CA SER A 681 -2.41 -19.74 -3.06
C SER A 681 -2.11 -18.71 -4.16
N SER A 682 -1.29 -19.12 -5.14
CA SER A 682 -0.96 -18.32 -6.32
C SER A 682 -2.00 -18.48 -7.41
#